data_AF-A0A358DT50-F1
#
_entry.id   AF-A0A358DT50-F1
#
_cell.length_a   1.000
_cell.length_b   1.000
_cell.length_c   1.000
_cell.angle_alpha   90.00
_cell.angle_beta   90.00
_cell.angle_gamma   90.00
#
_symmetry.space_group_name_H-M   'P 1'
#
loop_
_entity.id
_entity.type
_entity.pdbx_description
1 polymer ?
#
loop_
_entity_poly.entity_id
_entity_poly.type
_entity_poly.pdbx_seq_one_letter_code
_entity_poly.pdbx_strand_id
1 'polypeptide(L)'
;DVAFQNDHGFKAWLAEEVLPNAHRHGMIEPQDGRAQARLQSLRGSQVEGLLMTPDMQFAMGIDPNMSLDEHQAEVLSPLTEAFRNDVTLKQKLFEEDAARRNMYLASMADDALLGLAREYAGRNLSPSEIYDAVRYRIYRAVVAHEVGHSLGLMHNFGASDDALNYHNEYWELRTADGTVGPRVGENADPITEDEIDGNLYNYGYTSVMDYAGRYTIDGTGLGKYDKAAIYWGYGGLVEVFEDHHGVEDYVLEDWAADDGEVMRWGEVPTAFHYTRWYDLMGDDLWRDDNRSWARVADMDEDYVEAVAGPHNGKKRVPYVYCSHNRYNLGDSCLTRDWGADPAERIMGLLDTYDTWYITRAFPRGKVSSSYYWWNYVPRNYSRIYDRLKSWHDVYGLYQNIMQRYYTGEELEAFFSNTTNGWGTQTYAVQAAFNHLVRTMLMPDVTDYGPETDFEGKSMLKEWPYVSGAEVDLGVADARYYSTRWSYGYNGQRDCGYFWSDCLHHIGFYLDKIMAVHALTDTETNFVGRATPEDVREWQVGYFNSFGDQIKTISQALMSGDMSRVGPYLEDGELKFPNYTGALETVHDQVVDPYATFTIQLYWQVLGMARFQTGYDPSFTETNSIWVVGADDPVLNDAQRFSFEDPDSGMTYMALDGGAAAALLAKAQRMYERSTHCLAACVEDCENQCPEPHGDFTRDAVDVELTKHMQLVKAVSVVTHEMDFGDPYSP
;
A
#
# COMPACT_ATOMS: atom_id res chain seq x y z
N ASP A 1 -21.08 1.50 39.33
CA ASP A 1 -20.88 0.18 38.69
C ASP A 1 -20.86 -1.02 39.61
N VAL A 2 -19.88 -1.19 40.50
CA VAL A 2 -19.70 -2.43 41.29
C VAL A 2 -20.94 -2.85 42.09
N ALA A 3 -21.67 -1.91 42.69
CA ALA A 3 -22.91 -2.22 43.42
C ALA A 3 -24.03 -2.71 42.48
N PHE A 4 -24.15 -2.14 41.28
CA PHE A 4 -25.15 -2.55 40.29
C PHE A 4 -24.82 -3.93 39.69
N GLN A 5 -23.54 -4.18 39.38
CA GLN A 5 -23.05 -5.48 38.91
C GLN A 5 -23.29 -6.59 39.94
N ASN A 6 -23.07 -6.30 41.23
CA ASN A 6 -23.32 -7.25 42.30
C ASN A 6 -24.82 -7.57 42.47
N ASP A 7 -25.69 -6.59 42.27
CA ASP A 7 -27.14 -6.75 42.45
C ASP A 7 -27.86 -7.35 41.23
N HIS A 8 -27.40 -7.06 40.02
CA HIS A 8 -28.09 -7.42 38.77
C HIS A 8 -27.33 -8.45 37.92
N GLY A 9 -26.10 -8.78 38.32
CA GLY A 9 -25.22 -9.70 37.61
C GLY A 9 -24.51 -9.06 36.44
N PHE A 10 -23.36 -9.63 36.07
CA PHE A 10 -22.47 -9.11 35.03
C PHE A 10 -23.18 -8.86 33.69
N LYS A 11 -24.09 -9.75 33.28
CA LYS A 11 -24.83 -9.60 32.01
C LYS A 11 -25.77 -8.40 31.97
N ALA A 12 -26.47 -8.10 33.06
CA ALA A 12 -27.38 -6.96 33.11
C ALA A 12 -26.61 -5.64 33.23
N TRP A 13 -25.54 -5.63 34.04
CA TRP A 13 -24.62 -4.49 34.12
C TRP A 13 -23.97 -4.17 32.76
N LEU A 14 -23.49 -5.19 32.05
CA LEU A 14 -22.92 -5.02 30.71
C LEU A 14 -23.97 -4.46 29.73
N ALA A 15 -25.19 -5.00 29.71
CA ALA A 15 -26.23 -4.61 28.76
C ALA A 15 -26.88 -3.24 29.03
N GLU A 16 -26.98 -2.82 30.28
CA GLU A 16 -27.76 -1.63 30.67
C GLU A 16 -26.88 -0.41 30.99
N GLU A 17 -25.67 -0.62 31.49
CA GLU A 17 -24.76 0.45 31.88
C GLU A 17 -23.60 0.59 30.90
N VAL A 18 -22.87 -0.51 30.63
CA VAL A 18 -21.61 -0.45 29.88
C VAL A 18 -21.85 -0.31 28.37
N LEU A 19 -22.60 -1.22 27.75
CA LEU A 19 -22.82 -1.22 26.30
C LEU A 19 -23.54 0.04 25.82
N PRO A 20 -24.60 0.56 26.48
CA PRO A 20 -25.23 1.80 26.04
C PRO A 20 -24.33 3.03 26.24
N ASN A 21 -23.46 3.02 27.24
CA ASN A 21 -22.51 4.10 27.48
C ASN A 21 -21.35 4.04 26.47
N ALA A 22 -20.86 2.85 26.19
CA ALA A 22 -19.94 2.54 25.11
C ALA A 22 -20.51 2.99 23.75
N HIS A 23 -21.75 2.64 23.43
CA HIS A 23 -22.41 3.07 22.19
C HIS A 23 -22.59 4.59 22.13
N ARG A 24 -22.97 5.25 23.24
CA ARG A 24 -23.13 6.73 23.28
C ARG A 24 -21.83 7.48 23.06
N HIS A 25 -20.69 6.89 23.43
CA HIS A 25 -19.36 7.44 23.22
C HIS A 25 -18.68 6.81 21.98
N GLY A 26 -19.41 6.10 21.12
CA GLY A 26 -18.90 5.49 19.89
C GLY A 26 -18.03 4.24 20.09
N MET A 27 -17.81 3.79 21.32
CA MET A 27 -16.92 2.67 21.66
C MET A 27 -17.46 1.31 21.17
N ILE A 28 -18.76 1.20 20.88
CA ILE A 28 -19.34 0.06 20.15
C ILE A 28 -20.28 0.55 19.05
N GLU A 29 -19.93 0.29 17.79
CA GLU A 29 -20.83 0.42 16.66
C GLU A 29 -20.72 -0.83 15.79
N PRO A 30 -21.84 -1.46 15.39
CA PRO A 30 -21.80 -2.54 14.42
C PRO A 30 -21.62 -1.92 13.03
N GLN A 31 -20.49 -2.25 12.40
CA GLN A 31 -19.86 -1.63 11.22
C GLN A 31 -18.85 -0.53 11.58
N ASP A 32 -17.59 -0.78 11.25
CA ASP A 32 -16.48 0.18 11.04
C ASP A 32 -16.09 1.18 12.16
N GLY A 33 -16.81 1.25 13.28
CA GLY A 33 -16.72 2.39 14.19
C GLY A 33 -15.64 2.36 15.29
N ARG A 34 -15.02 1.21 15.65
CA ARG A 34 -14.13 1.17 16.85
C ARG A 34 -12.86 1.99 16.70
N ALA A 35 -12.13 1.80 15.59
CA ALA A 35 -10.93 2.58 15.32
C ALA A 35 -11.27 4.06 15.11
N GLN A 36 -12.37 4.34 14.39
CA GLN A 36 -12.84 5.69 14.17
C GLN A 36 -13.24 6.38 15.48
N ALA A 37 -13.89 5.70 16.42
CA ALA A 37 -14.24 6.25 17.72
C ALA A 37 -13.02 6.63 18.56
N ARG A 38 -11.96 5.80 18.55
CA ARG A 38 -10.67 6.14 19.18
C ARG A 38 -10.01 7.35 18.52
N LEU A 39 -10.09 7.48 17.19
CA LEU A 39 -9.59 8.68 16.51
C LEU A 39 -10.43 9.91 16.88
N GLN A 40 -11.75 9.75 17.02
CA GLN A 40 -12.65 10.84 17.41
C GLN A 40 -12.44 11.30 18.85
N SER A 41 -11.96 10.45 19.78
CA SER A 41 -11.64 10.87 21.15
C SER A 41 -10.49 11.89 21.20
N LEU A 42 -9.61 11.89 20.20
CA LEU A 42 -8.53 12.87 20.07
C LEU A 42 -8.98 14.23 19.48
N ARG A 43 -10.24 14.40 19.08
CA ARG A 43 -10.72 15.68 18.54
C ARG A 43 -10.72 16.79 19.59
N GLY A 44 -10.25 17.96 19.19
CA GLY A 44 -10.06 19.11 20.07
C GLY A 44 -8.86 18.98 21.01
N SER A 45 -8.13 17.85 20.99
CA SER A 45 -6.90 17.69 21.77
C SER A 45 -5.72 18.42 21.12
N GLN A 46 -4.63 18.59 21.87
CA GLN A 46 -3.38 19.12 21.32
C GLN A 46 -2.82 18.22 20.20
N VAL A 47 -3.09 16.91 20.25
CA VAL A 47 -2.60 15.93 19.26
C VAL A 47 -3.23 16.19 17.88
N GLU A 48 -4.52 16.53 17.81
CA GLU A 48 -5.17 16.87 16.54
C GLU A 48 -4.46 18.05 15.85
N GLY A 49 -4.13 19.09 16.60
CA GLY A 49 -3.37 20.24 16.09
C GLY A 49 -1.97 19.89 15.60
N LEU A 50 -1.29 18.94 16.25
CA LEU A 50 0.04 18.47 15.85
C LEU A 50 0.01 17.60 14.58
N LEU A 51 -1.12 16.95 14.29
CA LEU A 51 -1.31 16.15 13.08
C LEU A 51 -1.61 17.01 11.84
N MET A 52 -2.22 18.18 12.01
CA MET A 52 -2.54 19.14 10.93
C MET A 52 -1.34 20.01 10.55
N THR A 53 -0.34 19.38 9.92
CA THR A 53 0.96 20.03 9.69
C THR A 53 0.91 21.15 8.65
N PRO A 54 1.89 22.08 8.68
CA PRO A 54 2.04 23.09 7.65
C PRO A 54 2.10 22.50 6.24
N ASP A 55 2.79 21.37 6.02
CA ASP A 55 2.84 20.70 4.71
C ASP A 55 1.46 20.23 4.22
N MET A 56 0.56 19.80 5.11
CA MET A 56 -0.83 19.46 4.72
C MET A 56 -1.63 20.71 4.34
N GLN A 57 -1.50 21.77 5.12
CA GLN A 57 -2.15 23.05 4.83
C GLN A 57 -1.67 23.60 3.49
N PHE A 58 -0.35 23.60 3.31
CA PHE A 58 0.34 23.91 2.07
C PHE A 58 -0.16 23.06 0.89
N ALA A 59 -0.23 21.73 1.07
CA ALA A 59 -0.76 20.82 0.07
C ALA A 59 -2.22 21.11 -0.31
N MET A 60 -3.02 21.66 0.61
CA MET A 60 -4.40 22.10 0.35
C MET A 60 -4.49 23.55 -0.16
N GLY A 61 -3.36 24.23 -0.39
CA GLY A 61 -3.34 25.63 -0.82
C GLY A 61 -3.75 26.62 0.28
N ILE A 62 -3.67 26.21 1.54
CA ILE A 62 -3.92 27.02 2.73
C ILE A 62 -2.57 27.56 3.23
N ASP A 63 -2.47 28.86 3.47
CA ASP A 63 -1.29 29.45 4.11
C ASP A 63 -1.25 28.98 5.57
N PRO A 64 -0.16 28.33 6.02
CA PRO A 64 -0.06 27.80 7.38
C PRO A 64 -0.04 28.86 8.47
N ASN A 65 0.11 30.15 8.12
CA ASN A 65 0.00 31.25 9.06
C ASN A 65 -1.45 31.75 9.24
N MET A 66 -2.40 31.24 8.45
CA MET A 66 -3.83 31.55 8.61
C MET A 66 -4.49 30.59 9.60
N SER A 67 -5.46 31.11 10.36
CA SER A 67 -6.32 30.25 11.17
C SER A 67 -7.24 29.44 10.26
N LEU A 68 -7.29 28.13 10.46
CA LEU A 68 -8.25 27.24 9.79
C LEU A 68 -9.67 27.57 10.26
N ASP A 69 -10.62 27.66 9.32
CA ASP A 69 -12.04 27.62 9.67
C ASP A 69 -12.49 26.19 10.03
N GLU A 70 -13.70 26.05 10.57
CA GLU A 70 -14.23 24.76 11.04
C GLU A 70 -14.27 23.69 9.93
N HIS A 71 -14.63 24.10 8.70
CA HIS A 71 -14.69 23.18 7.58
C HIS A 71 -13.29 22.78 7.09
N GLN A 72 -12.36 23.74 7.03
CA GLN A 72 -10.96 23.48 6.68
C GLN A 72 -10.29 22.56 7.69
N ALA A 73 -10.51 22.79 8.99
CA ALA A 73 -10.00 21.92 10.06
C ALA A 73 -10.61 20.52 9.97
N GLU A 74 -11.90 20.40 9.69
CA GLU A 74 -12.56 19.10 9.50
C GLU A 74 -11.98 18.33 8.31
N VAL A 75 -11.75 18.98 7.16
CA VAL A 75 -11.18 18.33 5.97
C VAL A 75 -9.69 18.01 6.13
N LEU A 76 -8.93 18.83 6.86
CA LEU A 76 -7.50 18.61 7.11
C LEU A 76 -7.21 17.57 8.20
N SER A 77 -8.12 17.40 9.17
CA SER A 77 -7.88 16.53 10.31
C SER A 77 -7.89 15.06 9.88
N PRO A 78 -6.78 14.31 10.07
CA PRO A 78 -6.71 12.89 9.74
C PRO A 78 -7.50 12.02 10.72
N LEU A 79 -8.02 12.60 11.81
CA LEU A 79 -8.89 11.95 12.78
C LEU A 79 -10.33 11.84 12.27
N THR A 80 -10.66 12.54 11.18
CA THR A 80 -11.99 12.51 10.57
C THR A 80 -12.02 11.56 9.39
N GLU A 81 -13.16 10.92 9.18
CA GLU A 81 -13.47 10.28 7.92
C GLU A 81 -13.48 11.26 6.76
N ALA A 82 -13.67 12.57 6.99
CA ALA A 82 -13.76 13.57 5.93
C ALA A 82 -12.47 13.65 5.11
N PHE A 83 -11.29 13.55 5.71
CA PHE A 83 -10.02 13.54 4.96
C PHE A 83 -9.94 12.35 4.00
N ARG A 84 -10.38 11.15 4.40
CA ARG A 84 -10.39 9.94 3.56
C ARG A 84 -11.54 9.95 2.55
N ASN A 85 -12.76 10.17 3.04
CA ASN A 85 -14.01 10.03 2.29
C ASN A 85 -14.25 11.18 1.31
N ASP A 86 -13.94 12.43 1.66
CA ASP A 86 -14.09 13.56 0.72
C ASP A 86 -13.19 13.37 -0.50
N VAL A 87 -11.98 12.90 -0.23
CA VAL A 87 -10.91 12.60 -1.18
C VAL A 87 -11.32 11.43 -2.09
N THR A 88 -11.60 10.24 -1.54
CA THR A 88 -11.96 9.06 -2.34
C THR A 88 -13.29 9.20 -3.06
N LEU A 89 -14.31 9.79 -2.42
CA LEU A 89 -15.65 9.94 -3.00
C LEU A 89 -15.65 10.91 -4.18
N LYS A 90 -14.98 12.07 -4.08
CA LYS A 90 -14.93 13.04 -5.18
C LYS A 90 -14.25 12.45 -6.41
N GLN A 91 -13.16 11.72 -6.22
CA GLN A 91 -12.46 11.06 -7.33
C GLN A 91 -13.33 9.94 -7.93
N LYS A 92 -13.95 9.10 -7.09
CA LYS A 92 -14.85 8.04 -7.55
C LYS A 92 -16.02 8.60 -8.34
N LEU A 93 -16.68 9.65 -7.85
CA LEU A 93 -17.77 10.31 -8.57
C LEU A 93 -17.31 10.92 -9.90
N PHE A 94 -16.11 11.50 -9.94
CA PHE A 94 -15.54 12.06 -11.17
C PHE A 94 -15.19 10.97 -12.19
N GLU A 95 -14.56 9.86 -11.77
CA GLU A 95 -14.26 8.72 -12.63
C GLU A 95 -15.54 8.02 -13.08
N GLU A 96 -16.55 7.88 -12.22
CA GLU A 96 -17.87 7.33 -12.59
C GLU A 96 -18.59 8.22 -13.60
N ASP A 97 -18.59 9.55 -13.43
CA ASP A 97 -19.22 10.47 -14.39
C ASP A 97 -18.47 10.46 -15.73
N ALA A 98 -17.13 10.40 -15.71
CA ALA A 98 -16.32 10.25 -16.91
C ALA A 98 -16.60 8.93 -17.62
N ALA A 99 -16.65 7.81 -16.88
CA ALA A 99 -16.93 6.48 -17.41
C ALA A 99 -18.35 6.39 -17.99
N ARG A 100 -19.37 6.93 -17.30
CA ARG A 100 -20.76 6.95 -17.80
C ARG A 100 -20.94 7.78 -19.07
N ARG A 101 -20.02 8.70 -19.34
CA ARG A 101 -20.03 9.60 -20.50
C ARG A 101 -19.00 9.23 -21.57
N ASN A 102 -18.34 8.07 -21.42
CA ASN A 102 -17.30 7.60 -22.33
C ASN A 102 -16.18 8.64 -22.53
N MET A 103 -15.71 9.23 -21.43
CA MET A 103 -14.69 10.27 -21.45
C MET A 103 -13.35 9.72 -20.95
N TYR A 104 -12.33 9.79 -21.81
CA TYR A 104 -10.94 9.56 -21.41
C TYR A 104 -10.36 10.79 -20.71
N LEU A 105 -9.80 10.64 -19.52
CA LEU A 105 -9.27 11.74 -18.71
C LEU A 105 -7.80 12.02 -19.01
N ALA A 106 -7.37 13.28 -18.92
CA ALA A 106 -5.95 13.64 -19.08
C ALA A 106 -5.03 12.93 -18.06
N SER A 107 -5.56 12.61 -16.88
CA SER A 107 -4.89 11.81 -15.84
C SER A 107 -4.69 10.33 -16.21
N MET A 108 -5.28 9.88 -17.32
CA MET A 108 -5.11 8.53 -17.88
C MET A 108 -4.03 8.50 -18.98
N ALA A 109 -3.64 9.67 -19.49
CA ALA A 109 -2.65 9.80 -20.55
C ALA A 109 -1.21 9.90 -20.01
N ASP A 110 -1.04 10.52 -18.83
CA ASP A 110 0.26 11.00 -18.35
C ASP A 110 1.29 9.85 -18.14
N ASP A 111 0.85 8.71 -17.62
CA ASP A 111 1.72 7.60 -17.19
C ASP A 111 2.06 6.63 -18.36
N ALA A 112 1.44 6.81 -19.54
CA ALA A 112 1.68 5.98 -20.72
C ALA A 112 2.66 6.63 -21.73
N LEU A 113 2.79 7.96 -21.67
CA LEU A 113 3.45 8.74 -22.71
C LEU A 113 4.98 8.73 -22.63
N LEU A 114 5.59 8.57 -21.44
CA LEU A 114 7.06 8.47 -21.32
C LEU A 114 7.60 7.11 -21.83
N GLY A 115 6.85 6.02 -21.70
CA GLY A 115 7.21 4.72 -22.29
C GLY A 115 7.30 4.82 -23.81
N LEU A 116 6.28 5.43 -24.43
CA LEU A 116 6.31 5.81 -25.84
C LEU A 116 7.48 6.78 -26.14
N ALA A 117 7.75 7.73 -25.25
CA ALA A 117 8.87 8.66 -25.43
C ALA A 117 10.22 7.95 -25.43
N ARG A 118 10.45 6.94 -24.58
CA ARG A 118 11.65 6.10 -24.58
C ARG A 118 11.75 5.26 -25.87
N GLU A 119 10.65 4.61 -26.27
CA GLU A 119 10.58 3.84 -27.50
C GLU A 119 10.94 4.70 -28.73
N TYR A 120 10.42 5.93 -28.80
CA TYR A 120 10.70 6.84 -29.91
C TYR A 120 12.04 7.57 -29.76
N ALA A 121 12.57 7.76 -28.56
CA ALA A 121 13.91 8.31 -28.35
C ALA A 121 15.00 7.42 -28.95
N GLY A 122 14.78 6.09 -28.94
CA GLY A 122 15.65 5.12 -29.62
C GLY A 122 15.47 5.08 -31.15
N ARG A 123 14.48 5.79 -31.70
CA ARG A 123 14.16 5.79 -33.13
C ARG A 123 14.56 7.11 -33.77
N ASN A 124 15.24 7.05 -34.92
CA ASN A 124 15.63 8.23 -35.68
C ASN A 124 14.45 8.81 -36.48
N LEU A 125 13.40 9.21 -35.79
CA LEU A 125 12.17 9.77 -36.36
C LEU A 125 12.11 11.28 -36.14
N SER A 126 11.52 12.00 -37.10
CA SER A 126 11.20 13.42 -36.94
C SER A 126 10.07 13.64 -35.93
N PRO A 127 9.98 14.83 -35.29
CA PRO A 127 8.87 15.14 -34.38
C PRO A 127 7.47 14.94 -34.98
N SER A 128 7.30 15.18 -36.29
CA SER A 128 6.04 14.91 -36.99
C SER A 128 5.74 13.42 -37.13
N GLU A 129 6.75 12.59 -37.42
CA GLU A 129 6.57 11.14 -37.51
C GLU A 129 6.26 10.54 -36.14
N ILE A 130 6.92 11.03 -35.08
CA ILE A 130 6.60 10.66 -33.70
C ILE A 130 5.16 11.06 -33.36
N TYR A 131 4.75 12.28 -33.69
CA TYR A 131 3.39 12.76 -33.47
C TYR A 131 2.35 11.88 -34.16
N ASP A 132 2.54 11.57 -35.44
CA ASP A 132 1.61 10.74 -36.20
C ASP A 132 1.58 9.30 -35.70
N ALA A 133 2.73 8.74 -35.31
CA ALA A 133 2.81 7.38 -34.77
C ALA A 133 2.12 7.24 -33.41
N VAL A 134 2.38 8.18 -32.48
CA VAL A 134 1.68 8.25 -31.18
C VAL A 134 0.18 8.41 -31.40
N ARG A 135 -0.21 9.34 -32.28
CA ARG A 135 -1.62 9.60 -32.59
C ARG A 135 -2.30 8.36 -33.15
N TYR A 136 -1.67 7.67 -34.10
CA TYR A 136 -2.24 6.46 -34.70
C TYR A 136 -2.52 5.38 -33.66
N ARG A 137 -1.57 5.12 -32.75
CA ARG A 137 -1.75 4.13 -31.67
C ARG A 137 -2.90 4.49 -30.73
N ILE A 138 -2.94 5.74 -30.26
CA ILE A 138 -4.01 6.23 -29.38
C ILE A 138 -5.37 6.14 -30.09
N TYR A 139 -5.46 6.58 -31.35
CA TYR A 139 -6.71 6.53 -32.10
C TYR A 139 -7.16 5.09 -32.37
N ARG A 140 -6.24 4.16 -32.67
CA ARG A 140 -6.58 2.75 -32.88
C ARG A 140 -7.22 2.16 -31.63
N ALA A 141 -6.61 2.38 -30.47
CA ALA A 141 -7.13 1.93 -29.18
C ALA A 141 -8.51 2.53 -28.89
N VAL A 142 -8.60 3.86 -28.86
CA VAL A 142 -9.81 4.59 -28.46
C VAL A 142 -10.96 4.33 -29.44
N VAL A 143 -10.72 4.34 -30.75
CA VAL A 143 -11.78 4.10 -31.73
C VAL A 143 -12.29 2.66 -31.63
N ALA A 144 -11.40 1.67 -31.46
CA ALA A 144 -11.83 0.29 -31.29
C ALA A 144 -12.70 0.12 -30.04
N HIS A 145 -12.29 0.72 -28.92
CA HIS A 145 -13.03 0.73 -27.65
C HIS A 145 -14.44 1.35 -27.80
N GLU A 146 -14.54 2.56 -28.35
CA GLU A 146 -15.81 3.26 -28.51
C GLU A 146 -16.75 2.60 -29.54
N VAL A 147 -16.18 1.97 -30.58
CA VAL A 147 -16.95 1.13 -31.50
C VAL A 147 -17.45 -0.12 -30.79
N GLY A 148 -16.65 -0.74 -29.91
CA GLY A 148 -17.07 -1.85 -29.05
C GLY A 148 -18.29 -1.49 -28.22
N HIS A 149 -18.30 -0.33 -27.55
CA HIS A 149 -19.48 0.19 -26.87
C HIS A 149 -20.69 0.37 -27.79
N SER A 150 -20.48 0.91 -28.99
CA SER A 150 -21.55 1.09 -29.98
C SER A 150 -22.14 -0.25 -30.45
N LEU A 151 -21.38 -1.34 -30.36
CA LEU A 151 -21.79 -2.71 -30.66
C LEU A 151 -22.32 -3.45 -29.42
N GLY A 152 -22.41 -2.81 -28.27
CA GLY A 152 -23.01 -3.36 -27.04
C GLY A 152 -22.02 -4.00 -26.07
N LEU A 153 -20.70 -3.87 -26.29
CA LEU A 153 -19.72 -4.32 -25.31
C LEU A 153 -19.64 -3.35 -24.12
N MET A 154 -19.61 -3.90 -22.92
CA MET A 154 -19.24 -3.16 -21.71
C MET A 154 -17.72 -3.26 -21.50
N HIS A 155 -17.18 -2.50 -20.54
CA HIS A 155 -15.80 -2.73 -20.11
C HIS A 155 -15.62 -4.17 -19.61
N ASN A 156 -14.43 -4.70 -19.84
CA ASN A 156 -13.94 -5.95 -19.26
C ASN A 156 -12.63 -5.64 -18.53
N PHE A 157 -12.65 -5.59 -17.20
CA PHE A 157 -11.49 -5.30 -16.36
C PHE A 157 -10.66 -6.53 -15.98
N GLY A 158 -11.00 -7.70 -16.52
CA GLY A 158 -10.30 -8.95 -16.27
C GLY A 158 -9.35 -9.33 -17.41
N ALA A 159 -9.00 -8.41 -18.30
CA ALA A 159 -8.25 -8.76 -19.49
C ALA A 159 -6.77 -9.07 -19.20
N SER A 160 -6.22 -8.57 -18.09
CA SER A 160 -4.92 -8.95 -17.52
C SER A 160 -4.97 -10.23 -16.69
N ASP A 161 -6.13 -10.63 -16.18
CA ASP A 161 -6.30 -11.91 -15.48
C ASP A 161 -6.38 -13.09 -16.48
N ASP A 162 -6.70 -12.80 -17.75
CA ASP A 162 -6.99 -13.78 -18.79
C ASP A 162 -5.73 -14.28 -19.53
N ALA A 163 -4.70 -14.70 -18.78
CA ALA A 163 -3.40 -15.10 -19.33
C ALA A 163 -3.49 -16.20 -20.42
N LEU A 164 -4.48 -17.09 -20.30
CA LEU A 164 -4.79 -18.14 -21.28
C LEU A 164 -5.07 -17.58 -22.69
N ASN A 165 -5.68 -16.40 -22.77
CA ASN A 165 -6.17 -15.82 -24.02
C ASN A 165 -5.41 -14.57 -24.46
N TYR A 166 -4.22 -14.35 -23.89
CA TYR A 166 -3.29 -13.33 -24.37
C TYR A 166 -2.98 -13.45 -25.87
N HIS A 167 -2.45 -12.36 -26.41
CA HIS A 167 -1.99 -12.31 -27.79
C HIS A 167 -0.93 -13.38 -28.06
N ASN A 168 -0.87 -13.86 -29.30
CA ASN A 168 0.05 -14.93 -29.69
C ASN A 168 1.51 -14.49 -29.47
N GLU A 169 1.79 -13.21 -29.76
CA GLU A 169 3.09 -12.57 -29.56
C GLU A 169 3.54 -12.61 -28.09
N TYR A 170 2.63 -12.63 -27.12
CA TYR A 170 3.00 -12.82 -25.71
C TYR A 170 3.63 -14.19 -25.53
N TRP A 171 2.95 -15.24 -25.98
CA TRP A 171 3.41 -16.61 -25.80
C TRP A 171 4.63 -16.92 -26.68
N GLU A 172 4.72 -16.38 -27.89
CA GLU A 172 5.91 -16.49 -28.74
C GLU A 172 7.17 -15.94 -28.05
N LEU A 173 7.05 -14.82 -27.32
CA LEU A 173 8.14 -14.27 -26.52
C LEU A 173 8.38 -15.07 -25.23
N ARG A 174 7.29 -15.42 -24.53
CA ARG A 174 7.33 -16.14 -23.24
C ARG A 174 7.98 -17.52 -23.37
N THR A 175 7.84 -18.19 -24.51
CA THR A 175 8.33 -19.56 -24.71
C THR A 175 9.64 -19.64 -25.50
N ALA A 176 10.18 -18.51 -25.96
CA ALA A 176 11.29 -18.44 -26.91
C ALA A 176 12.58 -19.11 -26.42
N ASP A 177 12.85 -19.04 -25.12
CA ASP A 177 14.02 -19.63 -24.47
C ASP A 177 13.81 -21.08 -24.00
N GLY A 178 12.58 -21.60 -24.14
CA GLY A 178 12.19 -22.94 -23.74
C GLY A 178 11.87 -23.09 -22.25
N THR A 179 11.79 -22.00 -21.49
CA THR A 179 11.41 -22.00 -20.07
C THR A 179 10.13 -21.20 -19.86
N VAL A 180 9.17 -21.79 -19.13
CA VAL A 180 7.94 -21.10 -18.73
C VAL A 180 7.65 -21.47 -17.28
N GLY A 181 7.77 -20.51 -16.39
CA GLY A 181 7.49 -20.69 -14.96
C GLY A 181 6.94 -19.44 -14.30
N PRO A 182 6.55 -19.50 -13.01
CA PRO A 182 6.21 -18.29 -12.26
C PRO A 182 7.37 -17.30 -12.27
N ARG A 183 7.10 -15.98 -12.30
CA ARG A 183 8.16 -14.95 -12.32
C ARG A 183 8.94 -14.85 -11.00
N VAL A 184 8.41 -15.43 -9.94
CA VAL A 184 8.91 -15.31 -8.56
C VAL A 184 8.98 -16.67 -7.87
N GLY A 185 9.73 -16.75 -6.77
CA GLY A 185 9.89 -17.96 -5.96
C GLY A 185 11.17 -18.76 -6.27
N GLU A 186 11.27 -19.96 -5.71
CA GLU A 186 12.47 -20.82 -5.83
C GLU A 186 12.73 -21.29 -7.28
N ASN A 187 11.66 -21.58 -8.02
CA ASN A 187 11.72 -21.96 -9.44
C ASN A 187 11.33 -20.79 -10.35
N ALA A 188 11.74 -19.57 -9.96
CA ALA A 188 11.44 -18.37 -10.74
C ALA A 188 11.99 -18.49 -12.16
N ASP A 189 11.20 -17.98 -13.10
CA ASP A 189 11.53 -17.80 -14.50
C ASP A 189 11.56 -16.29 -14.80
N PRO A 190 12.69 -15.61 -14.50
CA PRO A 190 12.79 -14.16 -14.57
C PRO A 190 12.59 -13.65 -16.00
N ILE A 191 12.18 -12.39 -16.12
CA ILE A 191 12.04 -11.77 -17.44
C ILE A 191 13.40 -11.70 -18.15
N THR A 192 13.43 -12.14 -19.41
CA THR A 192 14.65 -12.10 -20.24
C THR A 192 14.80 -10.76 -20.97
N GLU A 193 16.01 -10.45 -21.42
CA GLU A 193 16.25 -9.24 -22.22
C GLU A 193 15.45 -9.25 -23.53
N ASP A 194 15.29 -10.42 -24.15
CA ASP A 194 14.49 -10.58 -25.38
C ASP A 194 12.99 -10.32 -25.11
N GLU A 195 12.46 -10.73 -23.95
CA GLU A 195 11.09 -10.40 -23.52
C GLU A 195 10.92 -8.90 -23.26
N ILE A 196 11.92 -8.25 -22.65
CA ILE A 196 11.94 -6.79 -22.42
C ILE A 196 11.94 -6.04 -23.76
N ASP A 197 12.88 -6.36 -24.65
CA ASP A 197 13.02 -5.73 -25.97
C ASP A 197 11.80 -6.01 -26.86
N GLY A 198 11.21 -7.19 -26.72
CA GLY A 198 9.96 -7.60 -27.35
C GLY A 198 8.72 -6.89 -26.80
N ASN A 199 8.83 -6.16 -25.68
CA ASN A 199 7.73 -5.56 -24.95
C ASN A 199 6.63 -6.57 -24.57
N LEU A 200 7.01 -7.72 -24.02
CA LEU A 200 6.12 -8.84 -23.66
C LEU A 200 4.76 -8.38 -23.10
N TYR A 201 4.77 -7.52 -22.08
CA TYR A 201 3.55 -7.08 -21.38
C TYR A 201 2.58 -6.24 -22.23
N ASN A 202 3.00 -5.67 -23.37
CA ASN A 202 2.06 -5.04 -24.30
C ASN A 202 1.10 -6.05 -24.94
N TYR A 203 1.46 -7.33 -24.97
CA TYR A 203 0.67 -8.43 -25.51
C TYR A 203 -0.12 -9.20 -24.42
N GLY A 204 0.06 -8.83 -23.15
CA GLY A 204 -0.56 -9.46 -21.98
C GLY A 204 -1.96 -8.93 -21.65
N TYR A 205 -2.82 -8.77 -22.65
CA TYR A 205 -4.20 -8.29 -22.50
C TYR A 205 -5.11 -8.99 -23.52
N THR A 206 -6.37 -9.25 -23.15
CA THR A 206 -7.32 -9.98 -24.02
C THR A 206 -8.46 -9.14 -24.59
N SER A 207 -8.64 -7.91 -24.10
CA SER A 207 -9.73 -7.03 -24.53
C SER A 207 -9.28 -5.56 -24.59
N VAL A 208 -9.65 -4.88 -25.67
CA VAL A 208 -9.55 -3.42 -25.79
C VAL A 208 -10.57 -2.70 -24.91
N MET A 209 -11.55 -3.43 -24.35
CA MET A 209 -12.55 -2.91 -23.43
C MET A 209 -12.04 -2.81 -21.99
N ASP A 210 -10.80 -3.21 -21.73
CA ASP A 210 -10.12 -2.96 -20.46
C ASP A 210 -9.53 -1.54 -20.42
N TYR A 211 -9.25 -1.05 -19.21
CA TYR A 211 -8.43 0.12 -18.96
C TYR A 211 -7.03 -0.30 -18.53
N ALA A 212 -6.19 -0.77 -19.46
CA ALA A 212 -4.79 -1.14 -19.17
C ALA A 212 -3.93 0.05 -18.70
N GLY A 213 -4.43 1.29 -18.81
CA GLY A 213 -3.76 2.49 -18.33
C GLY A 213 -2.51 2.88 -19.14
N ARG A 214 -2.24 2.18 -20.24
CA ARG A 214 -1.10 2.42 -21.14
C ARG A 214 -1.55 2.33 -22.60
N TYR A 215 -1.36 3.42 -23.34
CA TYR A 215 -1.62 3.45 -24.80
C TYR A 215 -0.77 2.48 -25.62
N THR A 216 0.34 1.97 -25.06
CA THR A 216 1.16 0.93 -25.70
C THR A 216 0.47 -0.43 -25.67
N ILE A 217 -0.25 -0.73 -24.58
CA ILE A 217 -0.99 -1.97 -24.37
C ILE A 217 -2.29 -1.92 -25.19
N ASP A 218 -3.11 -0.88 -24.99
CA ASP A 218 -4.39 -0.73 -25.71
C ASP A 218 -4.19 -0.55 -27.23
N GLY A 219 -2.98 -0.18 -27.66
CA GLY A 219 -2.63 0.07 -29.06
C GLY A 219 -2.35 -1.19 -29.90
N THR A 220 -2.26 -2.37 -29.29
CA THR A 220 -1.93 -3.64 -29.99
C THR A 220 -3.09 -4.15 -30.84
N GLY A 221 -4.33 -3.80 -30.52
CA GLY A 221 -5.53 -4.04 -31.34
C GLY A 221 -6.64 -4.75 -30.58
N LEU A 222 -7.46 -5.50 -31.31
CA LEU A 222 -8.50 -6.34 -30.73
C LEU A 222 -7.89 -7.63 -30.18
N GLY A 223 -8.16 -7.93 -28.93
CA GLY A 223 -7.74 -9.18 -28.30
C GLY A 223 -8.66 -10.35 -28.61
N LYS A 224 -8.36 -11.53 -28.06
CA LYS A 224 -9.16 -12.75 -28.28
C LYS A 224 -10.56 -12.65 -27.65
N TYR A 225 -10.67 -12.03 -26.47
CA TYR A 225 -11.96 -11.80 -25.81
C TYR A 225 -12.89 -10.93 -26.67
N ASP A 226 -12.38 -9.83 -27.24
CA ASP A 226 -13.19 -8.93 -28.09
C ASP A 226 -13.82 -9.67 -29.27
N LYS A 227 -13.04 -10.56 -29.90
CA LYS A 227 -13.51 -11.40 -31.00
C LYS A 227 -14.57 -12.38 -30.48
N ALA A 228 -14.29 -13.09 -29.39
CA ALA A 228 -15.21 -14.05 -28.80
C ALA A 228 -16.55 -13.43 -28.41
N ALA A 229 -16.54 -12.25 -27.78
CA ALA A 229 -17.75 -11.54 -27.39
C ALA A 229 -18.62 -11.15 -28.61
N ILE A 230 -18.01 -10.66 -29.69
CA ILE A 230 -18.73 -10.30 -30.92
C ILE A 230 -19.24 -11.55 -31.66
N TYR A 231 -18.44 -12.61 -31.77
CA TYR A 231 -18.86 -13.88 -32.39
C TYR A 231 -19.98 -14.56 -31.60
N TRP A 232 -19.95 -14.48 -30.28
CA TRP A 232 -21.04 -14.93 -29.42
C TRP A 232 -22.31 -14.10 -29.66
N GLY A 233 -22.22 -12.78 -29.46
CA GLY A 233 -23.38 -11.89 -29.47
C GLY A 233 -24.06 -11.74 -30.83
N TYR A 234 -23.30 -11.74 -31.93
CA TYR A 234 -23.82 -11.51 -33.28
C TYR A 234 -23.72 -12.73 -34.21
N GLY A 235 -22.77 -13.63 -33.95
CA GLY A 235 -22.56 -14.83 -34.78
C GLY A 235 -23.29 -16.07 -34.25
N GLY A 236 -23.67 -16.10 -32.97
CA GLY A 236 -24.15 -17.32 -32.32
C GLY A 236 -23.09 -18.41 -32.32
N LEU A 237 -21.83 -18.02 -32.12
CA LEU A 237 -20.66 -18.90 -32.14
C LEU A 237 -19.92 -18.88 -30.80
N VAL A 238 -19.34 -20.01 -30.44
CA VAL A 238 -18.53 -20.23 -29.23
C VAL A 238 -17.16 -20.73 -29.67
N GLU A 239 -16.09 -20.16 -29.12
CA GLU A 239 -14.76 -20.70 -29.38
C GLU A 239 -14.56 -21.98 -28.57
N VAL A 240 -14.07 -23.03 -29.22
CA VAL A 240 -13.76 -24.35 -28.62
C VAL A 240 -12.33 -24.75 -28.96
N PHE A 241 -11.69 -25.50 -28.06
CA PHE A 241 -10.38 -26.11 -28.31
C PHE A 241 -10.52 -27.29 -29.27
N GLU A 242 -9.60 -27.42 -30.22
CA GLU A 242 -9.46 -28.64 -31.01
C GLU A 242 -8.85 -29.77 -30.16
N ASP A 243 -7.85 -29.47 -29.34
CA ASP A 243 -7.30 -30.38 -28.34
C ASP A 243 -6.97 -29.60 -27.06
N HIS A 244 -7.55 -30.03 -25.94
CA HIS A 244 -7.25 -29.47 -24.61
C HIS A 244 -6.14 -30.25 -23.89
N HIS A 245 -5.50 -31.22 -24.57
CA HIS A 245 -4.36 -32.02 -24.08
C HIS A 245 -4.60 -32.69 -22.73
N GLY A 246 -5.86 -33.08 -22.46
CA GLY A 246 -6.23 -33.73 -21.21
C GLY A 246 -6.26 -32.80 -19.99
N VAL A 247 -6.32 -31.47 -20.19
CA VAL A 247 -6.75 -30.55 -19.12
C VAL A 247 -8.10 -31.05 -18.60
N GLU A 248 -8.18 -31.27 -17.29
CA GLU A 248 -9.39 -31.78 -16.64
C GLU A 248 -10.59 -30.82 -16.82
N ASP A 249 -11.78 -31.37 -17.04
CA ASP A 249 -12.99 -30.59 -17.33
C ASP A 249 -13.28 -29.52 -16.25
N TYR A 250 -13.14 -29.89 -14.98
CA TYR A 250 -13.37 -28.97 -13.87
C TYR A 250 -12.37 -27.80 -13.85
N VAL A 251 -11.16 -27.94 -14.40
CA VAL A 251 -10.19 -26.82 -14.50
C VAL A 251 -10.69 -25.78 -15.51
N LEU A 252 -11.22 -26.24 -16.64
CA LEU A 252 -11.79 -25.36 -17.66
C LEU A 252 -13.05 -24.65 -17.15
N GLU A 253 -13.88 -25.37 -16.40
CA GLU A 253 -15.10 -24.85 -15.78
C GLU A 253 -14.78 -23.82 -14.68
N ASP A 254 -13.95 -24.17 -13.69
CA ASP A 254 -13.56 -23.29 -12.59
C ASP A 254 -12.87 -22.03 -13.12
N TRP A 255 -11.95 -22.14 -14.08
CA TRP A 255 -11.26 -20.98 -14.65
C TRP A 255 -12.24 -19.98 -15.29
N ALA A 256 -13.30 -20.46 -15.95
CA ALA A 256 -14.34 -19.60 -16.50
C ALA A 256 -15.29 -19.03 -15.44
N ALA A 257 -15.61 -19.81 -14.40
CA ALA A 257 -16.57 -19.43 -13.38
C ALA A 257 -15.98 -18.45 -12.36
N ASP A 258 -14.70 -18.61 -12.04
CA ASP A 258 -13.97 -17.85 -11.02
C ASP A 258 -13.09 -16.74 -11.63
N ASP A 259 -13.35 -16.35 -12.88
CA ASP A 259 -12.66 -15.24 -13.54
C ASP A 259 -11.12 -15.37 -13.53
N GLY A 260 -10.61 -16.59 -13.70
CA GLY A 260 -9.16 -16.87 -13.70
C GLY A 260 -8.50 -16.89 -12.32
N GLU A 261 -9.27 -17.01 -11.23
CA GLU A 261 -8.73 -17.10 -9.87
C GLU A 261 -7.81 -18.31 -9.71
N VAL A 262 -6.62 -18.08 -9.13
CA VAL A 262 -5.60 -19.13 -8.95
C VAL A 262 -6.04 -20.15 -7.91
N MET A 263 -6.81 -19.73 -6.90
CA MET A 263 -7.26 -20.58 -5.81
C MET A 263 -8.55 -21.32 -6.16
N ARG A 264 -8.62 -22.60 -5.78
CA ARG A 264 -9.78 -23.45 -6.01
C ARG A 264 -10.23 -24.11 -4.73
N TRP A 265 -11.54 -24.16 -4.53
CA TRP A 265 -12.17 -24.62 -3.29
C TRP A 265 -12.84 -25.99 -3.47
N GLY A 266 -12.08 -27.06 -3.26
CA GLY A 266 -12.58 -28.44 -3.19
C GLY A 266 -12.72 -28.96 -1.75
N GLU A 267 -12.65 -30.29 -1.55
CA GLU A 267 -12.56 -30.88 -0.19
C GLU A 267 -11.34 -30.35 0.58
N VAL A 268 -10.24 -30.16 -0.15
CA VAL A 268 -9.05 -29.44 0.28
C VAL A 268 -8.80 -28.34 -0.76
N PRO A 269 -8.53 -27.10 -0.35
CA PRO A 269 -8.17 -26.04 -1.28
C PRO A 269 -6.96 -26.43 -2.14
N THR A 270 -6.87 -25.94 -3.36
CA THR A 270 -5.69 -26.13 -4.22
C THR A 270 -5.45 -24.88 -5.05
N ALA A 271 -4.31 -24.80 -5.73
CA ALA A 271 -4.00 -23.71 -6.63
C ALA A 271 -3.75 -24.22 -8.07
N PHE A 272 -4.03 -23.38 -9.07
CA PHE A 272 -3.67 -23.60 -10.48
C PHE A 272 -3.03 -22.35 -11.07
N HIS A 273 -1.70 -22.33 -11.12
CA HIS A 273 -0.97 -21.21 -11.71
C HIS A 273 -1.12 -21.18 -13.24
N TYR A 274 -1.18 -19.99 -13.86
CA TYR A 274 -1.44 -19.85 -15.29
C TYR A 274 -0.41 -20.57 -16.18
N THR A 275 0.84 -20.66 -15.73
CA THR A 275 1.91 -21.34 -16.48
C THR A 275 1.66 -22.84 -16.66
N ARG A 276 0.82 -23.43 -15.80
CA ARG A 276 0.41 -24.82 -15.92
C ARG A 276 -0.42 -25.11 -17.17
N TRP A 277 -1.09 -24.09 -17.72
CA TRP A 277 -1.73 -24.23 -19.03
C TRP A 277 -0.72 -24.58 -20.11
N TYR A 278 0.45 -23.92 -20.08
CA TYR A 278 1.53 -24.20 -21.03
C TYR A 278 2.20 -25.56 -20.76
N ASP A 279 2.39 -25.94 -19.50
CA ASP A 279 2.91 -27.29 -19.16
C ASP A 279 2.06 -28.42 -19.74
N LEU A 280 0.75 -28.21 -19.84
CA LEU A 280 -0.21 -29.19 -20.34
C LEU A 280 -0.38 -29.13 -21.87
N MET A 281 -0.51 -27.93 -22.43
CA MET A 281 -0.89 -27.74 -23.84
C MET A 281 0.30 -27.41 -24.76
N GLY A 282 1.44 -26.99 -24.21
CA GLY A 282 2.58 -26.49 -25.00
C GLY A 282 2.18 -25.35 -25.94
N ASP A 283 2.71 -25.38 -27.16
CA ASP A 283 2.41 -24.36 -28.19
C ASP A 283 0.93 -24.31 -28.58
N ASP A 284 0.19 -25.43 -28.45
CA ASP A 284 -1.23 -25.48 -28.81
C ASP A 284 -2.12 -24.64 -27.88
N LEU A 285 -1.56 -24.14 -26.77
CA LEU A 285 -2.23 -23.19 -25.86
C LEU A 285 -2.73 -21.94 -26.60
N TRP A 286 -1.86 -21.37 -27.44
CA TRP A 286 -2.05 -20.03 -27.99
C TRP A 286 -2.24 -20.02 -29.50
N ARG A 287 -1.85 -21.08 -30.21
CA ARG A 287 -1.96 -21.15 -31.67
C ARG A 287 -3.42 -21.13 -32.14
N ASP A 288 -3.66 -20.36 -33.19
CA ASP A 288 -4.98 -20.20 -33.80
C ASP A 288 -5.51 -21.51 -34.43
N ASP A 289 -4.64 -22.47 -34.77
CA ASP A 289 -5.03 -23.76 -35.37
C ASP A 289 -5.59 -24.76 -34.35
N ASN A 290 -5.40 -24.52 -33.04
CA ASN A 290 -6.01 -25.30 -31.97
C ASN A 290 -7.36 -24.71 -31.49
N ARG A 291 -7.90 -23.71 -32.19
CA ARG A 291 -9.14 -23.02 -31.80
C ARG A 291 -10.11 -22.96 -32.98
N SER A 292 -11.37 -23.25 -32.73
CA SER A 292 -12.42 -23.18 -33.75
C SER A 292 -13.75 -22.70 -33.19
N TRP A 293 -14.70 -22.40 -34.08
CA TRP A 293 -15.97 -21.77 -33.71
C TRP A 293 -17.14 -22.76 -33.85
N ALA A 294 -17.59 -23.30 -32.72
CA ALA A 294 -18.80 -24.10 -32.63
C ALA A 294 -20.05 -23.21 -32.65
N ARG A 295 -21.20 -23.75 -33.09
CA ARG A 295 -22.47 -23.02 -32.99
C ARG A 295 -22.98 -23.12 -31.57
N VAL A 296 -23.51 -22.02 -31.03
CA VAL A 296 -24.19 -22.00 -29.71
C VAL A 296 -25.31 -23.05 -29.66
N ALA A 297 -26.00 -23.29 -30.78
CA ALA A 297 -27.06 -24.30 -30.87
C ALA A 297 -26.57 -25.76 -30.78
N ASP A 298 -25.26 -26.00 -30.96
CA ASP A 298 -24.63 -27.31 -30.88
C ASP A 298 -24.00 -27.57 -29.50
N MET A 299 -24.01 -26.58 -28.60
CA MET A 299 -23.49 -26.67 -27.23
C MET A 299 -24.51 -27.31 -26.28
N ASP A 300 -24.03 -27.81 -25.14
CA ASP A 300 -24.85 -28.17 -23.99
C ASP A 300 -25.51 -26.96 -23.31
N GLU A 301 -26.32 -27.20 -22.28
CA GLU A 301 -27.11 -26.18 -21.59
C GLU A 301 -26.22 -25.14 -20.88
N ASP A 302 -25.07 -25.56 -20.37
CA ASP A 302 -24.10 -24.71 -19.65
C ASP A 302 -23.04 -24.10 -20.58
N TYR A 303 -23.10 -24.40 -21.89
CA TYR A 303 -22.15 -23.97 -22.91
C TYR A 303 -20.69 -24.39 -22.64
N VAL A 304 -20.49 -25.52 -21.98
CA VAL A 304 -19.17 -26.07 -21.63
C VAL A 304 -18.63 -26.94 -22.76
N GLU A 305 -19.49 -27.75 -23.39
CA GLU A 305 -19.09 -28.71 -24.42
C GLU A 305 -20.03 -28.68 -25.62
N ALA A 306 -19.47 -28.80 -26.82
CA ALA A 306 -20.25 -29.05 -28.02
C ALA A 306 -20.76 -30.50 -28.02
N VAL A 307 -22.08 -30.70 -27.99
CA VAL A 307 -22.74 -32.01 -27.95
C VAL A 307 -23.35 -32.41 -29.30
N ALA A 308 -23.16 -31.57 -30.32
CA ALA A 308 -23.61 -31.81 -31.68
C ALA A 308 -22.70 -31.16 -32.72
N GLY A 309 -23.02 -31.38 -34.00
CA GLY A 309 -22.33 -30.73 -35.12
C GLY A 309 -20.90 -31.23 -35.34
N PRO A 310 -20.11 -30.52 -36.17
CA PRO A 310 -18.73 -30.88 -36.50
C PRO A 310 -17.77 -30.84 -35.32
N HIS A 311 -18.13 -30.12 -34.24
CA HIS A 311 -17.31 -29.91 -33.06
C HIS A 311 -17.75 -30.79 -31.88
N ASN A 312 -18.55 -31.83 -32.11
CA ASN A 312 -19.02 -32.71 -31.04
C ASN A 312 -17.86 -33.29 -30.21
N GLY A 313 -17.90 -33.11 -28.88
CA GLY A 313 -16.86 -33.48 -27.93
C GLY A 313 -15.82 -32.41 -27.64
N LYS A 314 -15.89 -31.24 -28.28
CA LYS A 314 -14.93 -30.14 -28.07
C LYS A 314 -15.37 -29.24 -26.93
N LYS A 315 -14.41 -28.85 -26.08
CA LYS A 315 -14.63 -28.01 -24.90
C LYS A 315 -14.51 -26.53 -25.24
N ARG A 316 -15.34 -25.70 -24.62
CA ARG A 316 -15.28 -24.23 -24.73
C ARG A 316 -13.94 -23.70 -24.24
N VAL A 317 -13.40 -22.71 -24.94
CA VAL A 317 -12.29 -21.88 -24.44
C VAL A 317 -12.82 -20.99 -23.31
N PRO A 318 -12.29 -21.08 -22.07
CA PRO A 318 -12.72 -20.23 -20.98
C PRO A 318 -12.15 -18.81 -21.18
N TYR A 319 -13.00 -17.80 -21.01
CA TYR A 319 -12.66 -16.38 -21.14
C TYR A 319 -13.02 -15.67 -19.83
N VAL A 320 -12.14 -14.81 -19.34
CA VAL A 320 -12.39 -14.04 -18.11
C VAL A 320 -13.19 -12.77 -18.43
N TYR A 321 -14.21 -12.46 -17.62
CA TYR A 321 -14.99 -11.24 -17.78
C TYR A 321 -15.24 -10.54 -16.44
N CYS A 322 -14.73 -9.33 -16.31
CA CYS A 322 -15.00 -8.51 -15.15
C CYS A 322 -15.72 -7.19 -15.44
N SER A 323 -16.91 -7.06 -14.85
CA SER A 323 -17.79 -5.89 -15.04
C SER A 323 -17.47 -4.72 -14.09
N HIS A 324 -18.09 -3.57 -14.35
CA HIS A 324 -18.02 -2.37 -13.49
C HIS A 324 -18.53 -2.55 -12.06
N ASN A 325 -19.22 -3.63 -11.75
CA ASN A 325 -19.67 -3.86 -10.38
C ASN A 325 -18.62 -4.60 -9.54
N ARG A 326 -17.51 -5.02 -10.16
CA ARG A 326 -16.45 -5.82 -9.52
C ARG A 326 -15.05 -5.19 -9.59
N TYR A 327 -14.85 -4.11 -10.35
CA TYR A 327 -13.52 -3.52 -10.51
C TYR A 327 -12.93 -2.97 -9.20
N ASN A 328 -11.63 -3.13 -9.01
CA ASN A 328 -10.87 -2.67 -7.84
C ASN A 328 -11.46 -3.13 -6.47
N LEU A 329 -12.17 -4.26 -6.40
CA LEU A 329 -12.71 -4.78 -5.12
C LEU A 329 -11.74 -5.71 -4.37
N GLY A 330 -10.64 -6.13 -5.00
CA GLY A 330 -9.70 -7.08 -4.44
C GLY A 330 -8.39 -7.10 -5.22
N ASP A 331 -7.89 -8.31 -5.49
CA ASP A 331 -6.62 -8.60 -6.18
C ASP A 331 -6.76 -8.99 -7.66
N SER A 332 -7.99 -9.01 -8.16
CA SER A 332 -8.35 -9.21 -9.57
C SER A 332 -9.21 -8.06 -10.08
N CYS A 333 -9.52 -8.06 -11.37
CA CYS A 333 -10.39 -7.06 -11.99
C CYS A 333 -9.88 -5.61 -11.82
N LEU A 334 -8.58 -5.41 -12.01
CA LEU A 334 -7.96 -4.13 -11.74
C LEU A 334 -8.02 -3.24 -12.97
N THR A 335 -7.91 -1.94 -12.71
CA THR A 335 -7.67 -0.97 -13.79
C THR A 335 -6.21 -0.54 -13.74
N ARG A 336 -5.59 -0.35 -14.90
CA ARG A 336 -4.22 0.16 -15.04
C ARG A 336 -3.16 -0.75 -14.42
N ASP A 337 -3.38 -2.04 -14.54
CA ASP A 337 -2.46 -3.10 -14.16
C ASP A 337 -1.78 -3.70 -15.40
N TRP A 338 -0.95 -4.70 -15.20
CA TRP A 338 -0.42 -5.60 -16.22
C TRP A 338 0.29 -6.75 -15.51
N GLY A 339 0.32 -7.93 -16.13
CA GLY A 339 0.90 -9.13 -15.54
C GLY A 339 -0.13 -10.26 -15.45
N ALA A 340 0.33 -11.49 -15.65
CA ALA A 340 -0.52 -12.68 -15.74
C ALA A 340 -0.90 -13.30 -14.39
N ASP A 341 -0.21 -12.93 -13.31
CA ASP A 341 -0.48 -13.38 -11.96
C ASP A 341 -0.43 -12.19 -10.96
N PRO A 342 -0.85 -12.38 -9.70
CA PRO A 342 -0.80 -11.33 -8.70
C PRO A 342 0.60 -10.75 -8.45
N ALA A 343 1.65 -11.58 -8.42
CA ALA A 343 3.02 -11.10 -8.20
C ALA A 343 3.45 -10.15 -9.33
N GLU A 344 3.23 -10.54 -10.58
CA GLU A 344 3.52 -9.72 -11.76
C GLU A 344 2.75 -8.39 -11.70
N ARG A 345 1.47 -8.42 -11.32
CA ARG A 345 0.63 -7.22 -11.23
C ARG A 345 1.02 -6.25 -10.12
N ILE A 346 1.39 -6.73 -8.93
CA ILE A 346 1.95 -5.86 -7.88
C ILE A 346 3.27 -5.28 -8.35
N MET A 347 4.18 -6.11 -8.84
CA MET A 347 5.50 -5.61 -9.28
C MET A 347 5.33 -4.53 -10.34
N GLY A 348 4.41 -4.74 -11.29
CA GLY A 348 4.10 -3.75 -12.31
C GLY A 348 3.46 -2.47 -11.76
N LEU A 349 2.58 -2.58 -10.78
CA LEU A 349 2.00 -1.44 -10.08
C LEU A 349 3.07 -0.63 -9.33
N LEU A 350 3.94 -1.31 -8.58
CA LEU A 350 4.99 -0.71 -7.76
C LEU A 350 6.07 -0.05 -8.61
N ASP A 351 6.52 -0.71 -9.69
CA ASP A 351 7.47 -0.14 -10.66
C ASP A 351 6.86 1.10 -11.35
N THR A 352 5.58 1.03 -11.73
CA THR A 352 4.87 2.18 -12.28
C THR A 352 4.74 3.30 -11.24
N TYR A 353 4.62 3.00 -9.96
CA TYR A 353 4.54 4.05 -8.96
C TYR A 353 5.86 4.80 -8.80
N ASP A 354 6.95 4.03 -8.80
CA ASP A 354 8.30 4.53 -8.54
C ASP A 354 8.86 5.30 -9.74
N THR A 355 8.84 4.68 -10.92
CA THR A 355 9.32 5.25 -12.18
C THR A 355 8.64 6.58 -12.51
N TRP A 356 7.37 6.75 -12.12
CA TRP A 356 6.54 7.87 -12.54
C TRP A 356 6.43 8.98 -11.50
N TYR A 357 7.24 8.93 -10.43
CA TYR A 357 7.34 9.98 -9.41
C TYR A 357 7.43 11.40 -10.01
N ILE A 358 8.30 11.61 -11.01
CA ILE A 358 8.48 12.93 -11.64
C ILE A 358 7.19 13.43 -12.31
N THR A 359 6.39 12.53 -12.89
CA THR A 359 5.18 12.91 -13.61
C THR A 359 3.98 13.17 -12.70
N ARG A 360 3.96 12.54 -11.51
CA ARG A 360 2.90 12.67 -10.50
C ARG A 360 3.18 13.74 -9.44
N ALA A 361 4.43 14.01 -9.10
CA ALA A 361 4.77 14.98 -8.05
C ALA A 361 5.05 16.40 -8.60
N PHE A 362 5.28 16.55 -9.91
CA PHE A 362 5.63 17.83 -10.52
C PHE A 362 4.58 18.30 -11.55
N PRO A 363 4.16 19.58 -11.53
CA PRO A 363 3.06 20.08 -12.35
C PRO A 363 3.36 20.20 -13.85
N ARG A 364 4.63 20.15 -14.27
CA ARG A 364 5.08 20.10 -15.68
C ARG A 364 4.37 21.11 -16.61
N GLY A 365 4.22 22.36 -16.16
CA GLY A 365 3.61 23.45 -16.95
C GLY A 365 2.09 23.58 -16.81
N LYS A 366 1.43 22.75 -15.98
CA LYS A 366 0.03 22.96 -15.58
C LYS A 366 -0.04 24.19 -14.66
N VAL A 367 -0.86 25.17 -15.03
CA VAL A 367 -0.92 26.50 -14.38
C VAL A 367 -1.86 26.52 -13.18
N SER A 368 -2.86 25.63 -13.12
CA SER A 368 -3.78 25.54 -11.99
C SER A 368 -3.23 24.56 -10.96
N SER A 369 -2.58 25.12 -9.95
CA SER A 369 -2.14 24.42 -8.76
C SER A 369 -3.33 23.76 -8.04
N SER A 370 -4.46 24.47 -7.88
CA SER A 370 -5.66 24.02 -7.17
C SER A 370 -6.18 22.65 -7.65
N TYR A 371 -6.39 22.49 -8.95
CA TYR A 371 -6.81 21.21 -9.54
C TYR A 371 -5.77 20.07 -9.39
N TYR A 372 -4.49 20.42 -9.35
CA TYR A 372 -3.41 19.44 -9.18
C TYR A 372 -3.37 18.90 -7.74
N TRP A 373 -3.62 19.77 -6.76
CA TRP A 373 -3.63 19.46 -5.32
C TRP A 373 -4.78 18.56 -4.90
N TRP A 374 -6.01 18.97 -5.23
CA TRP A 374 -7.24 18.26 -4.84
C TRP A 374 -7.24 16.82 -5.35
N ASN A 375 -6.47 16.54 -6.40
CA ASN A 375 -6.42 15.23 -7.02
C ASN A 375 -5.18 14.41 -6.62
N TYR A 376 -4.14 14.96 -5.97
CA TYR A 376 -2.92 14.18 -5.70
C TYR A 376 -3.16 13.06 -4.69
N VAL A 377 -3.53 13.40 -3.46
CA VAL A 377 -3.81 12.41 -2.40
C VAL A 377 -4.88 11.42 -2.82
N PRO A 378 -6.08 11.82 -3.31
CA PRO A 378 -7.12 10.83 -3.64
C PRO A 378 -6.73 9.89 -4.75
N ARG A 379 -6.11 10.42 -5.80
CA ARG A 379 -5.69 9.62 -6.94
C ARG A 379 -4.62 8.61 -6.54
N ASN A 380 -3.60 9.03 -5.80
CA ASN A 380 -2.52 8.14 -5.43
C ASN A 380 -2.96 7.13 -4.37
N TYR A 381 -3.78 7.55 -3.40
CA TYR A 381 -4.35 6.63 -2.42
C TYR A 381 -5.18 5.53 -3.10
N SER A 382 -6.18 5.89 -3.90
CA SER A 382 -7.08 4.90 -4.51
C SER A 382 -6.40 4.01 -5.56
N ARG A 383 -5.35 4.50 -6.23
CA ARG A 383 -4.66 3.75 -7.29
C ARG A 383 -3.55 2.84 -6.78
N ILE A 384 -3.01 3.12 -5.61
CA ILE A 384 -1.81 2.44 -5.09
C ILE A 384 -2.11 1.94 -3.69
N TYR A 385 -2.13 2.83 -2.70
CA TYR A 385 -2.16 2.48 -1.29
C TYR A 385 -3.39 1.66 -0.89
N ASP A 386 -4.57 2.02 -1.39
CA ASP A 386 -5.82 1.31 -1.17
C ASP A 386 -5.79 -0.10 -1.80
N ARG A 387 -5.16 -0.24 -2.96
CA ARG A 387 -5.00 -1.55 -3.62
C ARG A 387 -4.02 -2.45 -2.90
N LEU A 388 -2.90 -1.89 -2.44
CA LEU A 388 -1.93 -2.64 -1.64
C LEU A 388 -2.62 -3.21 -0.40
N LYS A 389 -3.46 -2.40 0.27
CA LYS A 389 -4.31 -2.86 1.38
C LYS A 389 -5.35 -3.90 0.94
N SER A 390 -6.15 -3.67 -0.10
CA SER A 390 -7.22 -4.59 -0.51
C SER A 390 -6.68 -5.98 -0.88
N TRP A 391 -5.47 -6.07 -1.41
CA TRP A 391 -4.80 -7.35 -1.70
C TRP A 391 -4.40 -8.11 -0.42
N HIS A 392 -4.00 -7.38 0.62
CA HIS A 392 -3.71 -7.99 1.92
C HIS A 392 -4.98 -8.55 2.56
N ASP A 393 -6.15 -7.94 2.37
CA ASP A 393 -7.39 -8.38 3.01
C ASP A 393 -7.73 -9.84 2.70
N VAL A 394 -7.77 -10.16 1.42
CA VAL A 394 -8.04 -11.53 0.95
C VAL A 394 -6.98 -12.49 1.50
N TYR A 395 -5.71 -12.08 1.46
CA TYR A 395 -4.59 -12.88 1.95
C TYR A 395 -4.67 -13.16 3.46
N GLY A 396 -4.84 -12.14 4.28
CA GLY A 396 -4.90 -12.25 5.74
C GLY A 396 -6.12 -13.05 6.20
N LEU A 397 -7.26 -12.93 5.50
CA LEU A 397 -8.44 -13.77 5.73
C LEU A 397 -8.13 -15.25 5.43
N TYR A 398 -7.58 -15.53 4.25
CA TYR A 398 -7.32 -16.91 3.82
C TYR A 398 -6.20 -17.57 4.64
N GLN A 399 -5.17 -16.86 5.08
CA GLN A 399 -4.17 -17.40 6.02
C GLN A 399 -4.80 -18.00 7.28
N ASN A 400 -5.86 -17.38 7.79
CA ASN A 400 -6.60 -17.89 8.96
C ASN A 400 -7.54 -19.05 8.61
N ILE A 401 -8.23 -18.98 7.46
CA ILE A 401 -9.16 -20.04 7.04
C ILE A 401 -8.40 -21.32 6.67
N MET A 402 -7.24 -21.21 6.02
CA MET A 402 -6.48 -22.36 5.49
C MET A 402 -5.92 -23.28 6.58
N GLN A 403 -5.73 -22.78 7.81
CA GLN A 403 -5.33 -23.58 8.97
C GLN A 403 -6.34 -24.67 9.33
N ARG A 404 -7.57 -24.61 8.80
CA ARG A 404 -8.60 -25.66 8.98
C ARG A 404 -8.37 -26.86 8.07
N TYR A 405 -7.65 -26.68 6.97
CA TYR A 405 -7.47 -27.70 5.92
C TYR A 405 -6.07 -28.32 5.92
N TYR A 406 -5.05 -27.57 6.33
CA TYR A 406 -3.66 -28.01 6.31
C TYR A 406 -3.03 -28.05 7.71
N THR A 407 -2.05 -28.93 7.90
CA THR A 407 -1.13 -28.85 9.04
C THR A 407 -0.13 -27.70 8.86
N GLY A 408 0.61 -27.31 9.90
CA GLY A 408 1.52 -26.15 9.84
C GLY A 408 2.58 -26.23 8.72
N GLU A 409 3.20 -27.39 8.52
CA GLU A 409 4.22 -27.59 7.46
C GLU A 409 3.59 -27.59 6.06
N GLU A 410 2.42 -28.23 5.90
CA GLU A 410 1.67 -28.23 4.63
C GLU A 410 1.17 -26.82 4.27
N LEU A 411 0.76 -26.04 5.27
CA LEU A 411 0.33 -24.66 5.10
C LEU A 411 1.49 -23.78 4.62
N GLU A 412 2.64 -23.87 5.28
CA GLU A 412 3.85 -23.14 4.86
C GLU A 412 4.27 -23.53 3.44
N ALA A 413 4.24 -24.82 3.09
CA ALA A 413 4.50 -25.29 1.74
C ALA A 413 3.49 -24.74 0.71
N PHE A 414 2.20 -24.67 1.06
CA PHE A 414 1.16 -24.10 0.19
C PHE A 414 1.39 -22.60 -0.05
N PHE A 415 1.71 -21.83 0.99
CA PHE A 415 1.94 -20.38 0.88
C PHE A 415 3.31 -20.00 0.30
N SER A 416 4.25 -20.93 0.20
CA SER A 416 5.57 -20.70 -0.41
C SER A 416 5.69 -21.22 -1.85
N ASN A 417 4.89 -22.23 -2.23
CA ASN A 417 4.95 -22.82 -3.55
C ASN A 417 4.28 -21.92 -4.60
N THR A 418 5.05 -21.44 -5.58
CA THR A 418 4.57 -20.50 -6.62
C THR A 418 3.91 -21.19 -7.82
N THR A 419 4.00 -22.51 -7.95
CA THR A 419 3.44 -23.25 -9.09
C THR A 419 2.16 -24.01 -8.73
N ASN A 420 2.15 -24.67 -7.57
CA ASN A 420 1.06 -25.53 -7.10
C ASN A 420 0.43 -25.03 -5.79
N GLY A 421 0.84 -23.85 -5.33
CA GLY A 421 0.33 -23.20 -4.13
C GLY A 421 0.03 -21.72 -4.39
N TRP A 422 -0.07 -20.95 -3.31
CA TRP A 422 -0.41 -19.54 -3.34
C TRP A 422 0.83 -18.64 -3.13
N GLY A 423 2.01 -19.14 -3.50
CA GLY A 423 3.29 -18.45 -3.33
C GLY A 423 3.39 -17.13 -4.09
N THR A 424 2.77 -17.00 -5.27
CA THR A 424 2.75 -15.73 -6.01
C THR A 424 1.96 -14.66 -5.27
N GLN A 425 0.84 -15.02 -4.63
CA GLN A 425 0.10 -14.10 -3.75
C GLN A 425 0.91 -13.72 -2.51
N THR A 426 1.58 -14.69 -1.86
CA THR A 426 2.45 -14.40 -0.73
C THR A 426 3.53 -13.39 -1.13
N TYR A 427 4.17 -13.58 -2.29
CA TYR A 427 5.16 -12.65 -2.81
C TYR A 427 4.56 -11.27 -3.08
N ALA A 428 3.39 -11.21 -3.72
CA ALA A 428 2.66 -9.96 -3.98
C ALA A 428 2.43 -9.15 -2.69
N VAL A 429 1.90 -9.79 -1.64
CA VAL A 429 1.63 -9.13 -0.35
C VAL A 429 2.93 -8.73 0.36
N GLN A 430 3.97 -9.56 0.28
CA GLN A 430 5.30 -9.23 0.79
C GLN A 430 5.92 -8.03 0.07
N ALA A 431 5.76 -7.93 -1.25
CA ALA A 431 6.22 -6.79 -2.04
C ALA A 431 5.43 -5.51 -1.71
N ALA A 432 4.11 -5.61 -1.53
CA ALA A 432 3.28 -4.50 -1.06
C ALA A 432 3.75 -3.98 0.31
N PHE A 433 3.91 -4.89 1.29
CA PHE A 433 4.36 -4.52 2.63
C PHE A 433 5.74 -3.85 2.60
N ASN A 434 6.69 -4.44 1.89
CA ASN A 434 8.01 -3.85 1.67
C ASN A 434 7.90 -2.44 1.07
N HIS A 435 7.05 -2.24 0.06
CA HIS A 435 6.89 -0.94 -0.59
C HIS A 435 6.28 0.12 0.34
N LEU A 436 5.29 -0.25 1.14
CA LEU A 436 4.68 0.65 2.11
C LEU A 436 5.70 1.11 3.16
N VAL A 437 6.49 0.18 3.71
CA VAL A 437 7.54 0.51 4.69
C VAL A 437 8.66 1.33 4.05
N ARG A 438 9.10 0.99 2.82
CA ARG A 438 10.07 1.78 2.04
C ARG A 438 9.57 3.20 1.80
N THR A 439 8.30 3.37 1.45
CA THR A 439 7.70 4.70 1.26
C THR A 439 7.80 5.51 2.55
N MET A 440 7.40 4.92 3.69
CA MET A 440 7.48 5.57 5.00
C MET A 440 8.92 5.98 5.36
N LEU A 441 9.91 5.14 5.02
CA LEU A 441 11.33 5.32 5.35
C LEU A 441 12.17 5.91 4.20
N MET A 442 11.54 6.47 3.17
CA MET A 442 12.22 7.05 2.02
C MET A 442 12.99 8.33 2.41
N PRO A 443 14.31 8.43 2.13
CA PRO A 443 15.10 9.62 2.43
C PRO A 443 14.76 10.82 1.53
N ASP A 444 15.17 12.02 1.95
CA ASP A 444 15.02 13.26 1.17
C ASP A 444 16.08 13.38 0.06
N VAL A 445 15.75 14.09 -1.02
CA VAL A 445 16.69 14.41 -2.11
C VAL A 445 17.60 15.55 -1.67
N THR A 446 18.83 15.21 -1.29
CA THR A 446 19.80 16.15 -0.73
C THR A 446 21.18 15.50 -0.61
N ASP A 447 22.15 16.29 -0.19
CA ASP A 447 23.49 15.86 0.17
C ASP A 447 23.50 15.26 1.57
N TYR A 448 24.22 14.15 1.77
CA TYR A 448 24.36 13.50 3.06
C TYR A 448 25.82 13.42 3.49
N GLY A 449 26.04 13.47 4.80
CA GLY A 449 27.30 13.02 5.38
C GLY A 449 27.19 12.58 6.83
N PRO A 450 28.27 11.99 7.36
CA PRO A 450 28.24 11.31 8.64
C PRO A 450 28.08 12.30 9.78
N GLU A 451 27.04 12.11 10.57
CA GLU A 451 26.82 12.79 11.84
C GLU A 451 26.83 11.74 12.96
N THR A 452 27.64 11.99 13.98
CA THR A 452 27.65 11.18 15.19
C THR A 452 26.69 11.77 16.22
N ASP A 453 25.77 10.96 16.73
CA ASP A 453 24.84 11.38 17.78
C ASP A 453 25.54 11.51 19.16
N PHE A 454 24.78 11.96 20.16
CA PHE A 454 25.25 12.13 21.53
C PHE A 454 25.73 10.82 22.20
N GLU A 455 25.38 9.65 21.65
CA GLU A 455 25.81 8.32 22.12
C GLU A 455 27.07 7.81 21.39
N GLY A 456 27.53 8.50 20.34
CA GLY A 456 28.64 8.03 19.52
C GLY A 456 28.23 7.17 18.33
N LYS A 457 26.92 7.02 18.05
CA LYS A 457 26.43 6.28 16.88
C LYS A 457 26.47 7.18 15.64
N SER A 458 26.98 6.66 14.54
CA SER A 458 27.08 7.40 13.27
C SER A 458 25.88 7.11 12.38
N MET A 459 25.29 8.15 11.79
CA MET A 459 24.26 8.06 10.76
C MET A 459 24.53 9.14 9.70
N LEU A 460 24.22 8.85 8.44
CA LEU A 460 24.29 9.82 7.36
C LEU A 460 23.06 10.73 7.43
N LYS A 461 23.27 12.01 7.73
CA LYS A 461 22.21 13.03 7.82
C LYS A 461 22.39 14.10 6.76
N GLU A 462 21.34 14.89 6.56
CA GLU A 462 21.33 16.01 5.61
C GLU A 462 22.47 17.00 5.86
N TRP A 463 23.21 17.33 4.81
CA TRP A 463 24.32 18.27 4.85
C TRP A 463 24.33 19.22 3.63
N PRO A 464 23.32 20.10 3.49
CA PRO A 464 22.93 20.69 2.20
C PRO A 464 23.76 21.93 1.78
N TYR A 465 24.85 22.27 2.48
CA TYR A 465 25.55 23.56 2.33
C TYR A 465 27.08 23.48 2.26
N VAL A 466 27.69 22.31 2.10
CA VAL A 466 29.15 22.16 2.11
C VAL A 466 29.63 21.34 0.91
N SER A 467 30.59 21.88 0.15
CA SER A 467 31.31 21.10 -0.86
C SER A 467 32.11 20.00 -0.16
N GLY A 468 31.69 18.74 -0.30
CA GLY A 468 32.31 17.60 0.38
C GLY A 468 31.34 16.58 0.99
N ALA A 469 30.05 16.63 0.65
CA ALA A 469 29.12 15.54 0.94
C ALA A 469 29.70 14.20 0.49
N GLU A 470 29.60 13.18 1.34
CA GLU A 470 30.13 11.85 1.04
C GLU A 470 29.21 11.14 0.03
N VAL A 471 27.93 11.52 0.00
CA VAL A 471 26.86 10.88 -0.77
C VAL A 471 25.87 11.95 -1.25
N ASP A 472 25.53 11.91 -2.53
CA ASP A 472 24.48 12.73 -3.18
C ASP A 472 23.33 11.81 -3.59
N LEU A 473 22.15 11.99 -2.97
CA LEU A 473 20.95 11.21 -3.31
C LEU A 473 20.06 12.03 -4.24
N GLY A 474 19.97 11.58 -5.50
CA GLY A 474 19.12 12.18 -6.51
C GLY A 474 17.67 11.67 -6.48
N VAL A 475 16.84 12.19 -7.39
CA VAL A 475 15.43 11.75 -7.57
C VAL A 475 15.27 10.31 -8.05
N ALA A 476 16.35 9.62 -8.41
CA ALA A 476 16.34 8.20 -8.67
C ALA A 476 16.23 7.41 -7.35
N ASP A 477 17.05 7.79 -6.36
CA ASP A 477 17.22 7.05 -5.11
C ASP A 477 16.36 7.60 -3.96
N ALA A 478 16.00 8.88 -3.99
CA ALA A 478 15.31 9.60 -2.92
C ALA A 478 14.11 10.42 -3.43
N ARG A 479 13.32 11.01 -2.51
CA ARG A 479 12.12 11.80 -2.86
C ARG A 479 12.06 13.11 -2.06
N TYR A 480 11.66 14.21 -2.70
CA TYR A 480 11.58 15.53 -2.04
C TYR A 480 10.58 15.48 -0.88
N TYR A 481 11.02 15.62 0.36
CA TYR A 481 10.18 15.43 1.53
C TYR A 481 9.08 16.49 1.62
N SER A 482 9.44 17.77 1.48
CA SER A 482 8.56 18.93 1.67
C SER A 482 7.89 19.40 0.38
N THR A 483 6.70 19.99 0.48
CA THR A 483 6.07 20.66 -0.66
C THR A 483 6.74 22.01 -0.92
N ARG A 484 7.07 22.31 -2.18
CA ARG A 484 7.71 23.60 -2.53
C ARG A 484 7.05 24.32 -3.69
N TRP A 485 7.06 25.65 -3.59
CA TRP A 485 6.68 26.57 -4.66
C TRP A 485 7.91 27.26 -5.25
N SER A 486 7.82 27.65 -6.50
CA SER A 486 8.81 28.50 -7.14
C SER A 486 8.68 29.92 -6.63
N TYR A 487 9.79 30.44 -6.11
CA TYR A 487 9.91 31.82 -5.64
C TYR A 487 10.47 32.77 -6.71
N GLY A 488 10.57 32.34 -7.97
CA GLY A 488 10.96 33.22 -9.09
C GLY A 488 12.44 33.62 -9.19
N TYR A 489 13.33 33.08 -8.36
CA TYR A 489 14.76 33.37 -8.46
C TYR A 489 15.48 32.44 -9.46
N ASN A 490 16.56 32.92 -10.09
CA ASN A 490 17.43 32.16 -11.01
C ASN A 490 16.74 31.54 -12.26
N GLY A 491 15.87 32.30 -12.93
CA GLY A 491 15.21 31.85 -14.17
C GLY A 491 13.97 30.99 -13.96
N GLN A 492 13.50 30.87 -12.71
CA GLN A 492 12.24 30.24 -12.37
C GLN A 492 11.05 31.23 -12.45
N ARG A 493 9.82 30.71 -12.39
CA ARG A 493 8.58 31.49 -12.59
C ARG A 493 8.32 32.37 -11.35
N ASP A 494 8.39 33.70 -11.49
CA ASP A 494 8.00 34.65 -10.44
C ASP A 494 6.48 34.85 -10.45
N CYS A 495 5.85 34.56 -9.31
CA CYS A 495 4.40 34.46 -9.21
C CYS A 495 3.80 35.40 -8.16
N GLY A 496 4.64 36.10 -7.39
CA GLY A 496 4.22 37.13 -6.43
C GLY A 496 2.96 36.74 -5.63
N TYR A 497 1.88 37.49 -5.82
CA TYR A 497 0.59 37.30 -5.13
C TYR A 497 -0.12 35.97 -5.47
N PHE A 498 0.22 35.35 -6.61
CA PHE A 498 -0.28 34.05 -7.07
C PHE A 498 0.75 32.95 -6.80
N TRP A 499 1.52 33.06 -5.72
CA TRP A 499 2.55 32.09 -5.36
C TRP A 499 2.00 30.65 -5.33
N SER A 500 0.76 30.47 -4.86
CA SER A 500 0.07 29.18 -4.82
C SER A 500 0.00 28.51 -6.20
N ASP A 501 -0.11 29.28 -7.28
CA ASP A 501 -0.19 28.82 -8.68
C ASP A 501 1.17 28.42 -9.30
N CYS A 502 2.25 28.55 -8.54
CA CYS A 502 3.60 28.25 -8.96
C CYS A 502 4.22 27.14 -8.16
N LEU A 503 3.45 26.06 -8.03
CA LEU A 503 3.95 24.81 -7.52
C LEU A 503 5.22 24.37 -8.25
N HIS A 504 6.25 23.99 -7.50
CA HIS A 504 7.43 23.33 -8.02
C HIS A 504 7.30 21.80 -7.92
N HIS A 505 7.04 21.27 -6.72
CA HIS A 505 6.67 19.87 -6.49
C HIS A 505 5.79 19.69 -5.24
N ILE A 506 5.06 18.58 -5.21
CA ILE A 506 4.38 18.05 -4.02
C ILE A 506 5.40 17.26 -3.18
N GLY A 507 5.39 17.48 -1.87
CA GLY A 507 6.25 16.77 -0.93
C GLY A 507 5.84 15.32 -0.74
N PHE A 508 6.82 14.43 -0.72
CA PHE A 508 6.69 13.00 -0.44
C PHE A 508 6.25 12.71 0.99
N TYR A 509 6.22 13.72 1.87
CA TYR A 509 5.56 13.65 3.16
C TYR A 509 4.11 13.10 3.06
N LEU A 510 3.34 13.50 2.05
CA LEU A 510 1.98 12.98 1.86
C LEU A 510 1.96 11.48 1.54
N ASP A 511 2.92 11.02 0.73
CA ASP A 511 3.12 9.60 0.42
C ASP A 511 3.43 8.78 1.67
N LYS A 512 4.27 9.31 2.56
CA LYS A 512 4.57 8.67 3.85
C LYS A 512 3.32 8.51 4.70
N ILE A 513 2.48 9.55 4.81
CA ILE A 513 1.22 9.47 5.54
C ILE A 513 0.26 8.46 4.90
N MET A 514 0.12 8.48 3.57
CA MET A 514 -0.72 7.50 2.84
C MET A 514 -0.24 6.06 3.09
N ALA A 515 1.07 5.84 3.14
CA ALA A 515 1.65 4.54 3.48
C ALA A 515 1.34 4.12 4.92
N VAL A 516 1.48 5.03 5.89
CA VAL A 516 1.10 4.76 7.29
C VAL A 516 -0.39 4.44 7.38
N HIS A 517 -1.25 5.16 6.67
CA HIS A 517 -2.69 4.87 6.62
C HIS A 517 -2.96 3.46 6.09
N ALA A 518 -2.36 3.06 4.97
CA ALA A 518 -2.56 1.72 4.40
C ALA A 518 -1.97 0.60 5.27
N LEU A 519 -0.82 0.82 5.91
CA LEU A 519 -0.20 -0.13 6.84
C LEU A 519 -1.06 -0.36 8.09
N THR A 520 -1.66 0.72 8.60
CA THR A 520 -2.47 0.69 9.82
C THR A 520 -3.93 0.38 9.57
N ASP A 521 -4.38 0.38 8.31
CA ASP A 521 -5.76 0.07 7.99
C ASP A 521 -6.09 -1.39 8.35
N THR A 522 -7.21 -1.58 9.04
CA THR A 522 -7.72 -2.89 9.44
C THR A 522 -9.16 -3.09 8.99
N GLU A 523 -9.77 -2.10 8.34
CA GLU A 523 -11.12 -2.20 7.78
C GLU A 523 -11.13 -3.17 6.59
N THR A 524 -12.18 -3.99 6.51
CA THR A 524 -12.37 -4.98 5.44
C THR A 524 -13.78 -4.88 4.89
N ASN A 525 -13.94 -5.08 3.58
CA ASN A 525 -15.24 -5.00 2.91
C ASN A 525 -15.71 -6.39 2.43
N PHE A 526 -15.72 -7.37 3.33
CA PHE A 526 -16.23 -8.71 3.00
C PHE A 526 -17.76 -8.74 3.03
N VAL A 527 -18.38 -9.33 2.01
CA VAL A 527 -19.83 -9.58 1.99
C VAL A 527 -20.18 -10.69 2.99
N GLY A 528 -20.46 -10.32 4.24
CA GLY A 528 -20.75 -11.22 5.37
C GLY A 528 -22.22 -11.24 5.81
N ARG A 529 -22.60 -12.25 6.60
CA ARG A 529 -23.85 -12.21 7.39
C ARG A 529 -23.45 -11.79 8.80
N ALA A 530 -24.07 -10.74 9.35
CA ALA A 530 -23.82 -10.29 10.72
C ALA A 530 -24.28 -11.37 11.73
N THR A 531 -23.37 -12.27 12.09
CA THR A 531 -23.54 -13.31 13.11
C THR A 531 -22.21 -13.44 13.86
N PRO A 532 -22.18 -13.50 15.21
CA PRO A 532 -20.96 -13.59 16.01
C PRO A 532 -20.04 -14.79 15.70
N GLU A 533 -20.56 -15.80 15.01
CA GLU A 533 -19.79 -16.97 14.54
C GLU A 533 -19.08 -16.73 13.19
N ASP A 534 -19.28 -15.57 12.57
CA ASP A 534 -18.69 -15.21 11.29
C ASP A 534 -17.28 -14.64 11.50
N VAL A 535 -16.27 -15.45 11.16
CA VAL A 535 -14.86 -15.05 11.19
C VAL A 535 -14.54 -13.85 10.27
N ARG A 536 -15.47 -13.45 9.40
CA ARG A 536 -15.40 -12.23 8.57
C ARG A 536 -15.80 -10.95 9.32
N GLU A 537 -16.28 -11.03 10.57
CA GLU A 537 -16.55 -9.87 11.43
C GLU A 537 -15.28 -9.22 12.01
N TRP A 538 -14.10 -9.81 11.78
CA TRP A 538 -12.84 -9.35 12.35
C TRP A 538 -12.05 -8.48 11.37
N GLN A 539 -11.51 -7.39 11.90
CA GLN A 539 -10.67 -6.46 11.16
C GLN A 539 -9.32 -7.13 10.81
N VAL A 540 -8.93 -7.08 9.53
CA VAL A 540 -7.71 -7.68 8.98
C VAL A 540 -6.86 -6.55 8.40
N GLY A 541 -5.58 -6.53 8.78
CA GLY A 541 -4.58 -5.61 8.24
C GLY A 541 -3.18 -6.15 8.38
N TYR A 542 -2.19 -5.40 7.93
CA TYR A 542 -0.81 -5.89 7.83
C TYR A 542 -0.22 -6.37 9.17
N PHE A 543 -0.72 -5.88 10.31
CA PHE A 543 -0.33 -6.37 11.63
C PHE A 543 -0.65 -7.86 11.86
N ASN A 544 -1.72 -8.38 11.25
CA ASN A 544 -2.06 -9.80 11.34
C ASN A 544 -1.04 -10.71 10.66
N SER A 545 -0.38 -10.24 9.59
CA SER A 545 0.58 -11.03 8.81
C SER A 545 2.04 -10.70 9.13
N PHE A 546 2.33 -9.48 9.61
CA PHE A 546 3.69 -8.96 9.82
C PHE A 546 3.88 -8.33 11.20
N GLY A 547 3.22 -8.88 12.23
CA GLY A 547 3.19 -8.29 13.58
C GLY A 547 4.58 -8.09 14.20
N ASP A 548 5.48 -9.07 14.09
CA ASP A 548 6.85 -8.97 14.64
C ASP A 548 7.70 -7.92 13.91
N GLN A 549 7.54 -7.82 12.60
CA GLN A 549 8.22 -6.83 11.76
C GLN A 549 7.70 -5.42 12.09
N ILE A 550 6.38 -5.25 12.22
CA ILE A 550 5.75 -3.99 12.62
C ILE A 550 6.17 -3.56 14.02
N LYS A 551 6.27 -4.48 14.99
CA LYS A 551 6.79 -4.17 16.34
C LYS A 551 8.25 -3.70 16.28
N THR A 552 9.09 -4.37 15.50
CA THR A 552 10.50 -3.99 15.29
C THR A 552 10.62 -2.61 14.66
N ILE A 553 9.83 -2.33 13.62
CA ILE A 553 9.75 -1.03 12.96
C ILE A 553 9.27 0.05 13.95
N SER A 554 8.24 -0.25 14.76
CA SER A 554 7.74 0.68 15.77
C SER A 554 8.82 1.02 16.80
N GLN A 555 9.57 0.02 17.28
CA GLN A 555 10.65 0.23 18.22
C GLN A 555 11.78 1.08 17.63
N ALA A 556 12.15 0.86 16.37
CA ALA A 556 13.13 1.69 15.66
C ALA A 556 12.63 3.12 15.44
N LEU A 557 11.38 3.31 15.01
CA LEU A 557 10.76 4.63 14.88
C LEU A 557 10.78 5.38 16.22
N MET A 558 10.37 4.73 17.31
CA MET A 558 10.28 5.36 18.63
C MET A 558 11.65 5.64 19.25
N SER A 559 12.61 4.72 19.13
CA SER A 559 13.97 4.95 19.62
C SER A 559 14.80 5.86 18.71
N GLY A 560 14.42 6.00 17.43
CA GLY A 560 15.29 6.60 16.41
C GLY A 560 16.51 5.74 16.07
N ASP A 561 16.63 4.51 16.58
CA ASP A 561 17.68 3.57 16.18
C ASP A 561 17.30 2.90 14.87
N MET A 562 17.77 3.49 13.77
CA MET A 562 17.47 3.04 12.42
C MET A 562 18.40 1.92 11.94
N SER A 563 19.31 1.40 12.77
CA SER A 563 20.36 0.48 12.33
C SER A 563 19.88 -0.83 11.72
N ARG A 564 18.66 -1.27 12.04
CA ARG A 564 18.07 -2.52 11.54
C ARG A 564 16.98 -2.31 10.49
N VAL A 565 16.43 -1.10 10.39
CA VAL A 565 15.21 -0.84 9.59
C VAL A 565 15.38 0.31 8.60
N GLY A 566 16.31 1.23 8.86
CA GLY A 566 16.53 2.39 8.01
C GLY A 566 17.14 2.02 6.67
N PRO A 567 17.03 2.90 5.67
CA PRO A 567 17.82 2.79 4.45
C PRO A 567 19.31 2.89 4.79
N TYR A 568 20.15 2.23 4.01
CA TYR A 568 21.60 2.21 4.22
C TYR A 568 22.33 2.20 2.89
N LEU A 569 23.59 2.61 2.90
CA LEU A 569 24.45 2.50 1.73
C LEU A 569 25.28 1.23 1.77
N GLU A 570 25.32 0.54 0.64
CA GLU A 570 26.22 -0.59 0.43
C GLU A 570 26.82 -0.44 -0.96
N ASP A 571 28.15 -0.43 -1.06
CA ASP A 571 28.90 -0.21 -2.31
C ASP A 571 28.51 1.09 -3.06
N GLY A 572 28.06 2.11 -2.32
CA GLY A 572 27.62 3.40 -2.87
C GLY A 572 26.18 3.43 -3.39
N GLU A 573 25.44 2.32 -3.26
CA GLU A 573 24.04 2.23 -3.66
C GLU A 573 23.12 2.29 -2.43
N LEU A 574 22.01 3.02 -2.56
CA LEU A 574 20.97 3.07 -1.53
C LEU A 574 20.19 1.75 -1.50
N LYS A 575 20.20 1.08 -0.35
CA LYS A 575 19.48 -0.16 -0.12
C LYS A 575 18.51 -0.02 1.04
N PHE A 576 17.50 -0.89 1.03
CA PHE A 576 16.51 -1.01 2.09
C PHE A 576 16.51 -2.45 2.60
N PRO A 577 16.37 -2.67 3.92
CA PRO A 577 16.16 -4.00 4.47
C PRO A 577 14.97 -4.73 3.81
N ASN A 578 14.99 -6.06 3.84
CA ASN A 578 13.80 -6.84 3.55
C ASN A 578 12.89 -6.83 4.79
N TYR A 579 11.87 -5.99 4.75
CA TYR A 579 10.95 -5.76 5.86
C TYR A 579 10.05 -6.95 6.17
N THR A 580 9.98 -7.96 5.31
CA THR A 580 9.22 -9.19 5.58
C THR A 580 10.05 -10.24 6.33
N GLY A 581 11.37 -10.04 6.45
CA GLY A 581 12.27 -10.91 7.18
C GLY A 581 12.29 -10.64 8.69
N ALA A 582 13.28 -11.23 9.40
CA ALA A 582 13.41 -11.08 10.86
C ALA A 582 13.96 -9.72 11.32
N LEU A 583 14.48 -8.89 10.41
CA LEU A 583 15.09 -7.57 10.72
C LEU A 583 16.19 -7.63 11.80
N GLU A 584 16.99 -8.70 11.77
CA GLU A 584 18.05 -8.93 12.76
C GLU A 584 19.41 -8.32 12.39
N THR A 585 19.60 -7.99 11.11
CA THR A 585 20.87 -7.46 10.59
C THR A 585 21.01 -6.00 10.98
N VAL A 586 22.19 -5.66 11.53
CA VAL A 586 22.60 -4.28 11.78
C VAL A 586 23.39 -3.80 10.57
N HIS A 587 22.99 -2.66 10.01
CA HIS A 587 23.61 -2.05 8.85
C HIS A 587 24.50 -0.87 9.27
N ASP A 588 25.65 -0.74 8.62
CA ASP A 588 26.51 0.44 8.70
C ASP A 588 26.06 1.49 7.66
N GLN A 589 26.53 2.73 7.78
CA GLN A 589 26.19 3.84 6.86
C GLN A 589 24.68 4.01 6.62
N VAL A 590 23.90 3.93 7.70
CA VAL A 590 22.46 4.17 7.70
C VAL A 590 22.21 5.61 7.27
N VAL A 591 21.25 5.80 6.37
CA VAL A 591 20.80 7.11 5.87
C VAL A 591 19.57 7.53 6.66
N ASP A 592 19.49 8.79 7.06
CA ASP A 592 18.33 9.34 7.74
C ASP A 592 17.07 9.20 6.86
N PRO A 593 16.07 8.40 7.27
CA PRO A 593 14.86 8.21 6.49
C PRO A 593 13.92 9.42 6.54
N TYR A 594 14.25 10.51 7.24
CA TYR A 594 13.32 11.63 7.49
C TYR A 594 12.01 11.18 8.15
N ALA A 595 12.06 10.15 8.99
CA ALA A 595 10.95 9.68 9.81
C ALA A 595 10.84 10.53 11.09
N THR A 596 10.60 11.83 10.91
CA THR A 596 10.61 12.85 11.97
C THR A 596 9.42 12.71 12.93
N PHE A 597 9.35 13.59 13.94
CA PHE A 597 8.28 13.71 14.94
C PHE A 597 6.88 13.47 14.36
N THR A 598 6.57 14.07 13.21
CA THR A 598 5.25 13.94 12.60
C THR A 598 4.95 12.52 12.17
N ILE A 599 5.89 11.84 11.50
CA ILE A 599 5.70 10.45 11.06
C ILE A 599 5.57 9.53 12.27
N GLN A 600 6.38 9.76 13.32
CA GLN A 600 6.28 9.04 14.59
C GLN A 600 4.90 9.24 15.23
N LEU A 601 4.37 10.46 15.24
CA LEU A 601 3.06 10.76 15.81
C LEU A 601 1.92 10.14 15.00
N TYR A 602 1.95 10.22 13.66
CA TYR A 602 0.97 9.56 12.79
C TYR A 602 0.97 8.05 13.00
N TRP A 603 2.16 7.44 13.06
CA TRP A 603 2.31 6.01 13.33
C TRP A 603 1.71 5.61 14.68
N GLN A 604 1.98 6.39 15.74
CA GLN A 604 1.41 6.13 17.07
C GLN A 604 -0.11 6.30 17.09
N VAL A 605 -0.64 7.41 16.58
CA VAL A 605 -2.08 7.69 16.58
C VAL A 605 -2.86 6.65 15.79
N LEU A 606 -2.44 6.37 14.55
CA LEU A 606 -3.17 5.45 13.68
C LEU A 606 -2.96 3.98 14.12
N GLY A 607 -1.75 3.60 14.52
CA GLY A 607 -1.45 2.26 15.02
C GLY A 607 -2.22 1.93 16.30
N MET A 608 -2.24 2.84 17.28
CA MET A 608 -2.98 2.67 18.53
C MET A 608 -4.49 2.60 18.30
N ALA A 609 -5.03 3.39 17.36
CA ALA A 609 -6.45 3.35 17.04
C ALA A 609 -6.86 2.05 16.33
N ARG A 610 -6.05 1.59 15.36
CA ARG A 610 -6.46 0.61 14.35
C ARG A 610 -5.90 -0.80 14.54
N PHE A 611 -4.72 -1.00 15.13
CA PHE A 611 -4.20 -2.35 15.36
C PHE A 611 -4.90 -3.08 16.52
N GLN A 612 -5.51 -2.33 17.44
CA GLN A 612 -6.30 -2.86 18.57
C GLN A 612 -7.55 -3.64 18.18
N THR A 613 -7.98 -3.56 16.92
CA THR A 613 -9.21 -4.21 16.46
C THR A 613 -8.98 -5.62 15.94
N GLY A 614 -7.72 -6.06 15.86
CA GLY A 614 -7.35 -7.46 15.64
C GLY A 614 -7.37 -8.28 16.95
N TYR A 615 -7.06 -9.57 16.86
CA TYR A 615 -7.00 -10.48 18.00
C TYR A 615 -5.74 -10.34 18.88
N ASP A 616 -4.76 -9.52 18.47
CA ASP A 616 -3.47 -9.35 19.14
C ASP A 616 -3.34 -7.94 19.73
N PRO A 617 -3.43 -7.76 21.06
CA PRO A 617 -3.29 -6.46 21.72
C PRO A 617 -1.82 -6.00 21.85
N SER A 618 -0.85 -6.84 21.47
CA SER A 618 0.58 -6.61 21.77
C SER A 618 1.13 -5.32 21.19
N PHE A 619 0.60 -4.83 20.06
CA PHE A 619 1.00 -3.52 19.54
C PHE A 619 0.69 -2.42 20.55
N THR A 620 -0.53 -2.38 21.09
CA THR A 620 -0.93 -1.36 22.06
C THR A 620 -0.16 -1.47 23.34
N GLU A 621 -0.06 -2.68 23.89
CA GLU A 621 0.68 -2.92 25.13
C GLU A 621 2.14 -2.43 25.05
N THR A 622 2.77 -2.61 23.89
CA THR A 622 4.17 -2.20 23.66
C THR A 622 4.34 -0.74 23.24
N ASN A 623 3.27 -0.03 22.85
CA ASN A 623 3.32 1.36 22.37
C ASN A 623 2.65 2.37 23.33
N SER A 624 1.95 1.91 24.36
CA SER A 624 1.35 2.76 25.39
C SER A 624 2.37 3.41 26.33
N ILE A 625 2.12 4.67 26.68
CA ILE A 625 2.83 5.42 27.73
C ILE A 625 1.82 5.94 28.74
N TRP A 626 1.96 5.55 30.00
CA TRP A 626 1.10 6.01 31.09
C TRP A 626 1.82 7.02 31.97
N VAL A 627 1.07 7.94 32.57
CA VAL A 627 1.58 8.86 33.59
C VAL A 627 1.35 8.25 34.96
N VAL A 628 2.41 8.13 35.75
CA VAL A 628 2.32 7.49 37.07
C VAL A 628 1.38 8.28 37.98
N GLY A 629 0.39 7.59 38.55
CA GLY A 629 -0.60 8.15 39.47
C GLY A 629 -1.82 8.81 38.81
N ALA A 630 -1.90 8.85 37.48
CA ALA A 630 -3.08 9.30 36.75
C ALA A 630 -4.07 8.16 36.52
N ASP A 631 -3.59 7.01 36.02
CA ASP A 631 -4.34 5.75 35.80
C ASP A 631 -3.32 4.61 35.57
N ASP A 632 -2.71 4.10 36.65
CA ASP A 632 -1.64 3.09 36.55
C ASP A 632 -2.20 1.73 36.05
N PRO A 633 -1.69 1.15 34.94
CA PRO A 633 -2.00 -0.24 34.61
C PRO A 633 -1.43 -1.18 35.70
N VAL A 634 -2.09 -2.33 35.90
CA VAL A 634 -1.61 -3.37 36.83
C VAL A 634 -0.44 -4.14 36.21
N LEU A 635 0.69 -3.45 36.00
CA LEU A 635 1.97 -4.04 35.63
C LEU A 635 2.77 -4.33 36.90
N ASN A 636 3.41 -5.50 36.97
CA ASN A 636 4.36 -5.74 38.06
C ASN A 636 5.64 -4.91 37.83
N ASP A 637 6.37 -4.59 38.91
CA ASP A 637 7.57 -3.75 38.84
C ASP A 637 8.65 -4.31 37.90
N ALA A 638 8.68 -5.63 37.67
CA ALA A 638 9.65 -6.27 36.78
C ALA A 638 9.32 -6.13 35.28
N GLN A 639 8.11 -5.69 34.95
CA GLN A 639 7.63 -5.47 33.57
C GLN A 639 7.57 -3.97 33.22
N ARG A 640 8.01 -3.08 34.11
CA ARG A 640 7.85 -1.63 33.97
C ARG A 640 9.18 -0.96 33.68
N PHE A 641 9.21 -0.14 32.62
CA PHE A 641 10.24 0.88 32.43
C PHE A 641 9.65 2.24 32.77
N SER A 642 10.36 3.08 33.54
CA SER A 642 9.88 4.40 33.93
C SER A 642 10.95 5.48 33.79
N PHE A 643 10.53 6.68 33.42
CA PHE A 643 11.38 7.86 33.29
C PHE A 643 10.68 9.10 33.88
N GLU A 644 11.40 9.89 34.67
CA GLU A 644 10.91 11.15 35.23
C GLU A 644 11.39 12.32 34.36
N ASP A 645 10.45 13.10 33.83
CA ASP A 645 10.75 14.29 33.04
C ASP A 645 11.30 15.41 33.94
N PRO A 646 12.57 15.82 33.76
CA PRO A 646 13.21 16.79 34.66
C PRO A 646 12.56 18.18 34.60
N ASP A 647 11.86 18.53 33.52
CA ASP A 647 11.24 19.85 33.36
C ASP A 647 9.85 19.93 33.99
N SER A 648 9.07 18.86 33.88
CA SER A 648 7.69 18.84 34.40
C SER A 648 7.55 18.14 35.76
N GLY A 649 8.51 17.30 36.15
CA GLY A 649 8.43 16.45 37.33
C GLY A 649 7.41 15.30 37.19
N MET A 650 6.87 15.08 36.00
CA MET A 650 5.96 13.95 35.74
C MET A 650 6.75 12.68 35.46
N THR A 651 6.34 11.57 36.06
CA THR A 651 6.90 10.25 35.75
C THR A 651 6.04 9.56 34.70
N TYR A 652 6.68 9.06 33.66
CA TYR A 652 6.07 8.27 32.59
C TYR A 652 6.51 6.82 32.73
N MET A 653 5.62 5.88 32.41
CA MET A 653 5.90 4.45 32.42
C MET A 653 5.45 3.78 31.13
N ALA A 654 6.10 2.67 30.79
CA ALA A 654 5.76 1.80 29.67
C ALA A 654 6.09 0.32 30.00
N LEU A 655 5.59 -0.60 29.17
CA LEU A 655 5.95 -2.02 29.24
C LEU A 655 7.40 -2.22 28.81
N ASP A 656 8.21 -2.83 29.67
CA ASP A 656 9.63 -3.08 29.40
C ASP A 656 9.82 -3.97 28.15
N GLY A 657 10.85 -3.66 27.35
CA GLY A 657 11.11 -4.27 26.04
C GLY A 657 10.20 -3.81 24.89
N GLY A 658 9.20 -2.95 25.14
CA GLY A 658 8.32 -2.40 24.11
C GLY A 658 8.88 -1.16 23.38
N ALA A 659 8.19 -0.72 22.32
CA ALA A 659 8.53 0.48 21.56
C ALA A 659 8.43 1.77 22.41
N ALA A 660 7.41 1.87 23.26
CA ALA A 660 7.26 2.95 24.22
C ALA A 660 8.37 2.97 25.28
N ALA A 661 8.78 1.80 25.80
CA ALA A 661 9.93 1.72 26.68
C ALA A 661 11.22 2.14 25.96
N ALA A 662 11.38 1.82 24.67
CA ALA A 662 12.52 2.30 23.88
C ALA A 662 12.53 3.83 23.72
N LEU A 663 11.35 4.46 23.59
CA LEU A 663 11.20 5.93 23.59
C LEU A 663 11.66 6.53 24.93
N LEU A 664 11.20 5.99 26.05
CA LEU A 664 11.57 6.44 27.39
C LEU A 664 13.05 6.15 27.70
N ALA A 665 13.58 5.02 27.26
CA ALA A 665 14.99 4.67 27.43
C ALA A 665 15.91 5.64 26.68
N LYS A 666 15.50 6.15 25.52
CA LYS A 666 16.24 7.23 24.84
C LYS A 666 16.23 8.53 25.66
N ALA A 667 15.09 8.89 26.24
CA ALA A 667 15.00 10.05 27.13
C ALA A 667 15.93 9.91 28.34
N GLN A 668 15.99 8.72 28.94
CA GLN A 668 16.93 8.39 30.02
C GLN A 668 18.40 8.55 29.59
N ARG A 669 18.79 8.04 28.42
CA ARG A 669 20.17 8.18 27.91
C ARG A 669 20.55 9.62 27.57
N MET A 670 19.59 10.42 27.10
CA MET A 670 19.77 11.88 26.94
C MET A 670 19.92 12.56 28.30
N TYR A 671 19.05 12.25 29.27
CA TYR A 671 19.13 12.78 30.63
C TYR A 671 20.50 12.52 31.27
N GLU A 672 21.03 11.29 31.19
CA GLU A 672 22.35 10.92 31.72
C GLU A 672 23.50 11.80 31.16
N ARG A 673 23.33 12.34 29.95
CA ARG A 673 24.30 13.21 29.26
C ARG A 673 23.92 14.70 29.27
N SER A 674 22.83 15.04 29.94
CA SER A 674 22.25 16.39 30.04
C SER A 674 22.92 17.22 31.14
N THR A 675 22.58 18.52 31.23
CA THR A 675 22.95 19.33 32.41
C THR A 675 22.10 18.96 33.64
N HIS A 676 20.89 18.43 33.43
CA HIS A 676 20.00 18.00 34.51
C HIS A 676 20.62 16.88 35.36
N CYS A 677 21.29 15.90 34.74
CA CYS A 677 21.97 14.83 35.48
C CYS A 677 23.07 15.40 36.39
N LEU A 678 23.90 16.31 35.88
CA LEU A 678 24.94 16.95 36.68
C LEU A 678 24.35 17.78 37.83
N ALA A 679 23.23 18.45 37.62
CA ALA A 679 22.56 19.24 38.64
C ALA A 679 21.93 18.36 39.75
N ALA A 680 21.44 17.17 39.38
CA ALA A 680 20.84 16.21 40.31
C ALA A 680 21.88 15.33 41.03
N CYS A 681 23.08 15.19 40.46
CA CYS A 681 24.12 14.34 41.02
C CYS A 681 24.76 14.92 42.29
N VAL A 682 24.93 14.07 43.31
CA VAL A 682 25.49 14.45 44.62
C VAL A 682 26.92 13.91 44.80
N GLU A 683 27.20 12.68 44.34
CA GLU A 683 28.52 12.03 44.43
C GLU A 683 28.80 11.22 43.15
N ASP A 684 30.08 11.13 42.77
CA ASP A 684 30.56 10.35 41.61
C ASP A 684 29.96 10.73 40.24
N CYS A 685 29.76 12.03 40.02
CA CYS A 685 29.09 12.57 38.84
C CYS A 685 29.80 12.28 37.51
N GLU A 686 31.12 12.09 37.54
CA GLU A 686 31.88 11.71 36.34
C GLU A 686 31.51 10.30 35.85
N ASN A 687 31.12 9.39 36.74
CA ASN A 687 30.67 8.04 36.35
C ASN A 687 29.14 7.95 36.15
N GLN A 688 28.36 8.73 36.90
CA GLN A 688 26.89 8.69 36.83
C GLN A 688 26.31 9.50 35.67
N CYS A 689 27.01 10.56 35.24
CA CYS A 689 26.58 11.43 34.16
C CYS A 689 27.64 11.44 33.06
N PRO A 690 27.68 10.44 32.16
CA PRO A 690 28.67 10.38 31.09
C PRO A 690 28.66 11.66 30.24
N GLU A 691 29.82 12.05 29.72
CA GLU A 691 29.90 13.15 28.77
C GLU A 691 29.22 12.77 27.43
N PRO A 692 28.54 13.71 26.75
CA PRO A 692 28.08 13.49 25.38
C PRO A 692 29.27 13.23 24.44
N HIS A 693 29.04 12.44 23.40
CA HIS A 693 30.08 12.13 22.42
C HIS A 693 30.32 13.28 21.42
N GLY A 694 31.55 13.42 20.94
CA GLY A 694 31.92 14.35 19.87
C GLY A 694 31.79 15.83 20.26
N ASP A 695 31.21 16.64 19.38
CA ASP A 695 31.00 18.08 19.58
C ASP A 695 29.65 18.40 20.27
N PHE A 696 28.87 17.40 20.70
CA PHE A 696 27.63 17.63 21.43
C PHE A 696 27.94 18.24 22.81
N THR A 697 27.40 19.42 23.09
CA THR A 697 27.41 19.99 24.44
C THR A 697 26.25 19.42 25.26
N ARG A 698 26.38 19.42 26.59
CA ARG A 698 25.26 19.05 27.48
C ARG A 698 24.02 19.92 27.25
N ASP A 699 24.21 21.22 27.03
CA ASP A 699 23.13 22.15 26.66
C ASP A 699 22.42 21.74 25.36
N ALA A 700 23.16 21.23 24.37
CA ALA A 700 22.56 20.72 23.13
C ALA A 700 21.75 19.45 23.40
N VAL A 701 22.21 18.57 24.30
CA VAL A 701 21.46 17.40 24.76
C VAL A 701 20.18 17.80 25.50
N ASP A 702 20.19 18.85 26.32
CA ASP A 702 18.99 19.38 27.00
C ASP A 702 17.92 19.80 25.97
N VAL A 703 18.33 20.48 24.89
CA VAL A 703 17.42 20.90 23.81
C VAL A 703 16.83 19.68 23.09
N GLU A 704 17.64 18.67 22.78
CA GLU A 704 17.16 17.44 22.14
C GLU A 704 16.26 16.62 23.08
N LEU A 705 16.56 16.56 24.38
CA LEU A 705 15.70 15.95 25.38
C LEU A 705 14.34 16.65 25.44
N THR A 706 14.34 17.99 25.45
CA THR A 706 13.10 18.79 25.45
C THR A 706 12.23 18.46 24.23
N LYS A 707 12.82 18.40 23.02
CA LYS A 707 12.12 18.02 21.79
C LYS A 707 11.59 16.59 21.85
N HIS A 708 12.42 15.65 22.30
CA HIS A 708 12.06 14.24 22.44
C HIS A 708 10.89 14.04 23.42
N MET A 709 10.87 14.80 24.53
CA MET A 709 9.79 14.77 25.50
C MET A 709 8.46 15.31 24.95
N GLN A 710 8.44 16.09 23.86
CA GLN A 710 7.18 16.47 23.21
C GLN A 710 6.46 15.25 22.62
N LEU A 711 7.21 14.29 22.07
CA LEU A 711 6.63 13.06 21.55
C LEU A 711 6.13 12.17 22.70
N VAL A 712 6.90 12.01 23.77
CA VAL A 712 6.48 11.26 24.97
C VAL A 712 5.15 11.81 25.52
N LYS A 713 5.04 13.13 25.65
CA LYS A 713 3.82 13.81 26.11
C LYS A 713 2.65 13.55 25.16
N ALA A 714 2.85 13.71 23.86
CA ALA A 714 1.81 13.44 22.86
C ALA A 714 1.34 11.97 22.91
N VAL A 715 2.26 11.01 22.98
CA VAL A 715 1.93 9.57 23.08
C VAL A 715 1.22 9.24 24.38
N SER A 716 1.55 9.90 25.50
CA SER A 716 0.80 9.70 26.75
C SER A 716 -0.64 10.21 26.66
N VAL A 717 -0.89 11.30 25.93
CA VAL A 717 -2.25 11.80 25.66
C VAL A 717 -2.98 10.82 24.76
N VAL A 718 -2.32 10.32 23.69
CA VAL A 718 -2.89 9.28 22.81
C VAL A 718 -3.28 8.05 23.62
N THR A 719 -2.38 7.57 24.48
CA THR A 719 -2.63 6.41 25.34
C THR A 719 -3.85 6.65 26.23
N HIS A 720 -3.89 7.77 26.97
CA HIS A 720 -4.98 8.09 27.89
C HIS A 720 -6.34 8.23 27.19
N GLU A 721 -6.41 8.99 26.09
CA GLU A 721 -7.65 9.24 25.37
C GLU A 721 -8.14 8.00 24.60
N MET A 722 -7.26 7.02 24.34
CA MET A 722 -7.57 5.75 23.67
C MET A 722 -7.59 4.53 24.60
N ASP A 723 -7.40 4.71 25.92
CA ASP A 723 -7.24 3.62 26.92
C ASP A 723 -8.53 2.81 27.19
N PHE A 724 -9.54 2.98 26.34
CA PHE A 724 -10.78 2.22 26.42
C PHE A 724 -10.55 0.84 25.81
N GLY A 725 -10.36 -0.14 26.69
CA GLY A 725 -10.21 -1.56 26.38
C GLY A 725 -11.33 -2.12 25.51
N ASP A 726 -11.11 -3.34 25.01
CA ASP A 726 -12.12 -4.04 24.22
C ASP A 726 -13.45 -4.08 24.99
N PRO A 727 -14.54 -3.48 24.48
CA PRO A 727 -15.83 -3.50 25.15
C PRO A 727 -16.37 -4.92 25.38
N TYR A 728 -15.78 -5.94 24.74
CA TYR A 728 -16.06 -7.36 24.93
C TYR A 728 -15.11 -8.07 25.90
N SER A 729 -14.02 -7.44 26.33
CA SER A 729 -13.08 -7.95 27.33
C SER A 729 -12.67 -6.83 28.32
N PRO A 730 -13.59 -6.42 29.21
CA PRO A 730 -13.35 -5.40 30.23
C PRO A 730 -12.34 -5.82 31.30
#